data_AF-A0A7V2CIP9-F1
#
_entry.id   AF-A0A7V2CIP9-F1
#
_cell.length_a   1.000
_cell.length_b   1.000
_cell.length_c   1.000
_cell.angle_alpha   90.00
_cell.angle_beta   90.00
_cell.angle_gamma   90.00
#
_symmetry.space_group_name_H-M   'P 1'
#
loop_
_entity.id
_entity.type
_entity.pdbx_description
1 polymer ?
#
loop_
_entity_poly.entity_id
_entity_poly.type
_entity_poly.pdbx_seq_one_letter_code
_entity_poly.pdbx_strand_id
1 'polypeptide(L)'
;MRRPSWRCRARSMRAGDEVSRTGVQPMKRLMPIAPMVVFCLCLAISAQAGPSPEFLATIKDDEPNPLPRYATEQERLIPLRPADLRDYMMMAPPPGLVHCVAEYEPMQGAVVRWGTFNALLTEFIVGFAQPGTGLTAWVIVNSSSQQSSAAATLSAAGANMSQVQFIIAATNSVCIRDYGPRYVFQDNTKAVVDHVYNRPRPYDDVIPNLLAQMWYEPIYDLPLLHGGGNFHLLATGAGFTSTLILDENPALTQTQVADFYREYQNIDPLVVYQRLPAGIDATGHIDMWACPVSDTEFIVAEFPSGDPNYLGYTLTEAAAADLVSRGYTVYRVPGLNSGPGGYNGTHYTYTNSVILNDRVFLPYYGGVHSGRDAQALAVWQAAMPNHTIIPVNCAEIIPFGGAVHCVMMHVPAYTQAAPSVKVLSPDGGEVWGAGHVREITWAANDDLAVTSVDLYYSTDGGATFPFVIATGEAHDGRYTWTVPGTMSENCRVRIVVHDGNANSGQDLSDADFTITRVKRQVYDFGTSAGVDRWAYGSYSDSWIEDLEANRTPPECMTEVTAIDPGAYARLAASDATAPSPDPNRYTNPQPLAGDESTLRAEFTIRENPDNIVGLEALWEGYGAGAAHTELYIWDDVAGNWSDGAGRVGDNRYIDAYRAYADYVLSGQIKSGFDNYINGADLLTLLVYCDSFLSGVPSYHDYVQVVVYSLSIGDFDGDGDVDLADFVTFQLCFGGSGNPPATTCPPGVDADLDGDGDVDLADFLIFQQNFTGSQ
;
A
#
# COMPACT_ATOMS: atom_id res chain seq x y z
N MET A 1 -43.71 -30.73 -48.20
CA MET A 1 -44.92 -30.22 -47.53
C MET A 1 -44.83 -28.71 -47.44
N ARG A 2 -45.97 -28.03 -47.61
CA ARG A 2 -46.13 -26.66 -48.13
C ARG A 2 -45.65 -25.54 -47.18
N ARG A 3 -44.85 -24.62 -47.74
CA ARG A 3 -44.75 -23.16 -47.50
C ARG A 3 -46.02 -22.43 -48.06
N PRO A 4 -46.21 -21.09 -48.00
CA PRO A 4 -45.70 -20.01 -47.12
C PRO A 4 -46.73 -18.84 -46.85
N SER A 5 -46.29 -17.78 -46.12
CA SER A 5 -46.52 -16.31 -46.26
C SER A 5 -47.78 -15.65 -46.92
N TRP A 6 -48.11 -14.43 -46.42
CA TRP A 6 -48.56 -13.16 -47.10
C TRP A 6 -49.89 -12.50 -46.61
N ARG A 7 -49.75 -11.22 -46.22
CA ARG A 7 -50.52 -9.98 -46.52
C ARG A 7 -52.06 -9.96 -46.63
N CYS A 8 -52.65 -8.86 -46.11
CA CYS A 8 -53.49 -7.82 -46.78
C CYS A 8 -54.38 -7.11 -45.74
N ARG A 9 -54.92 -5.87 -45.87
CA ARG A 9 -54.85 -4.75 -46.82
C ARG A 9 -55.59 -3.57 -46.15
N ALA A 10 -55.28 -2.36 -46.60
CA ALA A 10 -55.98 -1.12 -46.33
C ALA A 10 -57.43 -1.08 -46.88
N ARG A 11 -58.25 -0.16 -46.34
CA ARG A 11 -59.40 0.42 -47.04
C ARG A 11 -59.44 1.94 -46.79
N SER A 12 -59.42 2.68 -47.90
CA SER A 12 -59.62 4.13 -48.03
C SER A 12 -61.10 4.50 -48.12
N MET A 13 -61.46 5.75 -47.78
CA MET A 13 -62.52 6.65 -48.31
C MET A 13 -62.84 7.66 -47.19
N ARG A 14 -63.02 8.98 -47.35
CA ARG A 14 -63.31 9.88 -48.46
C ARG A 14 -62.97 11.33 -48.06
N ALA A 15 -62.84 12.19 -49.06
CA ALA A 15 -62.63 13.63 -49.02
C ALA A 15 -63.93 14.45 -48.82
N GLY A 16 -63.76 15.75 -48.58
CA GLY A 16 -64.74 16.84 -48.72
C GLY A 16 -64.24 18.07 -47.94
N ASP A 17 -63.58 19.04 -48.59
CA ASP A 17 -64.15 20.31 -49.11
C ASP A 17 -64.14 21.38 -48.00
N GLU A 18 -63.85 22.67 -48.14
CA GLU A 18 -63.34 23.56 -49.19
C GLU A 18 -63.21 24.96 -48.50
N VAL A 19 -62.23 25.79 -48.92
CA VAL A 19 -62.35 27.23 -49.30
C VAL A 19 -62.92 28.23 -48.24
N SER A 20 -62.29 29.35 -47.83
CA SER A 20 -61.89 30.57 -48.60
C SER A 20 -61.30 31.61 -47.63
N ARG A 21 -60.21 32.35 -47.98
CA ARG A 21 -60.13 33.75 -48.52
C ARG A 21 -60.75 34.82 -47.58
N THR A 22 -60.18 35.99 -47.26
CA THR A 22 -59.26 36.92 -47.96
C THR A 22 -59.03 38.14 -47.04
N GLY A 23 -57.90 38.86 -47.16
CA GLY A 23 -57.74 40.22 -46.61
C GLY A 23 -56.32 40.79 -46.76
N VAL A 24 -56.17 41.90 -47.51
CA VAL A 24 -54.93 42.42 -48.14
C VAL A 24 -54.21 43.52 -47.32
N GLN A 25 -52.86 43.48 -47.36
CA GLN A 25 -51.72 44.44 -47.15
C GLN A 25 -51.91 46.00 -47.25
N PRO A 26 -50.90 46.92 -46.99
CA PRO A 26 -49.42 46.77 -46.75
C PRO A 26 -48.67 47.73 -45.74
N MET A 27 -47.40 47.39 -45.47
CA MET A 27 -46.16 48.22 -45.30
C MET A 27 -45.99 49.27 -44.15
N LYS A 28 -44.99 49.05 -43.26
CA LYS A 28 -43.62 49.64 -43.34
C LYS A 28 -42.69 49.15 -42.21
N ARG A 29 -41.41 49.01 -42.60
CA ARG A 29 -40.21 48.46 -41.93
C ARG A 29 -39.87 49.04 -40.54
N LEU A 30 -39.35 48.20 -39.64
CA LEU A 30 -37.99 48.27 -39.09
C LEU A 30 -37.72 47.03 -38.19
N MET A 31 -36.73 46.22 -38.58
CA MET A 31 -36.04 45.22 -37.72
C MET A 31 -35.18 45.97 -36.68
N PRO A 32 -34.83 45.42 -35.49
CA PRO A 32 -34.16 44.11 -35.40
C PRO A 32 -34.39 43.23 -34.13
N ILE A 33 -33.96 41.97 -34.25
CA ILE A 33 -33.52 41.01 -33.22
C ILE A 33 -34.57 40.52 -32.20
N ALA A 34 -35.00 39.27 -32.38
CA ALA A 34 -35.70 38.47 -31.38
C ALA A 34 -34.70 37.57 -30.64
N PRO A 35 -34.81 37.38 -29.32
CA PRO A 35 -34.42 36.14 -28.69
C PRO A 35 -35.62 35.16 -28.75
N MET A 36 -35.38 33.97 -29.31
CA MET A 36 -36.28 32.83 -29.18
C MET A 36 -36.45 32.50 -27.69
N VAL A 37 -37.64 32.75 -27.16
CA VAL A 37 -38.09 32.13 -25.92
C VAL A 37 -38.35 30.66 -26.23
N VAL A 38 -37.37 29.80 -25.92
CA VAL A 38 -37.60 28.37 -25.83
C VAL A 38 -38.41 28.14 -24.56
N PHE A 39 -39.68 27.79 -24.74
CA PHE A 39 -40.50 27.20 -23.69
C PHE A 39 -39.89 25.83 -23.36
N CYS A 40 -38.99 25.80 -22.37
CA CYS A 40 -38.68 24.55 -21.67
C CYS A 40 -39.95 24.16 -20.91
N LEU A 41 -40.63 23.12 -21.39
CA LEU A 41 -41.45 22.29 -20.52
C LEU A 41 -40.49 21.68 -19.49
N CYS A 42 -40.30 22.37 -18.36
CA CYS A 42 -39.83 21.71 -17.15
C CYS A 42 -40.91 20.70 -16.78
N LEU A 43 -40.66 19.42 -17.04
CA LEU A 43 -41.25 18.36 -16.25
C LEU A 43 -40.75 18.58 -14.82
N ALA A 44 -41.57 19.27 -14.03
CA ALA A 44 -41.41 19.26 -12.59
C ALA A 44 -41.55 17.80 -12.16
N ILE A 45 -40.41 17.16 -11.90
CA ILE A 45 -40.39 16.01 -11.00
C ILE A 45 -40.94 16.58 -9.69
N SER A 46 -42.15 16.16 -9.33
CA SER A 46 -42.75 16.53 -8.06
C SER A 46 -41.79 16.05 -6.97
N ALA A 47 -41.12 16.98 -6.28
CA ALA A 47 -40.48 16.70 -5.01
C ALA A 47 -41.56 16.05 -4.13
N GLN A 48 -41.45 14.74 -3.92
CA GLN A 48 -42.43 14.01 -3.13
C GLN A 48 -42.33 14.54 -1.70
N ALA A 49 -43.41 15.17 -1.24
CA ALA A 49 -43.47 15.74 0.09
C ALA A 49 -43.19 14.64 1.13
N GLY A 50 -42.28 14.92 2.06
CA GLY A 50 -42.03 14.05 3.21
C GLY A 50 -43.29 13.85 4.07
N PRO A 51 -43.17 13.14 5.20
CA PRO A 51 -44.31 12.88 6.08
C PRO A 51 -44.99 14.18 6.50
N SER A 52 -46.32 14.22 6.52
CA SER A 52 -47.06 15.43 6.91
C SER A 52 -46.76 15.80 8.37
N PRO A 53 -46.67 17.10 8.72
CA PRO A 53 -46.49 17.54 10.12
C PRO A 53 -47.54 16.96 11.08
N GLU A 54 -48.78 16.78 10.62
CA GLU A 54 -49.85 16.18 11.42
C GLU A 54 -49.55 14.72 11.76
N PHE A 55 -49.01 13.95 10.82
CA PHE A 55 -48.59 12.57 11.06
C PHE A 55 -47.39 12.51 12.01
N LEU A 56 -46.37 13.34 11.78
CA LEU A 56 -45.17 13.40 12.64
C LEU A 56 -45.55 13.67 14.10
N ALA A 57 -46.52 14.56 14.34
CA ALA A 57 -47.02 14.86 15.68
C ALA A 57 -47.77 13.71 16.38
N THR A 58 -48.12 12.63 15.65
CA THR A 58 -48.73 11.42 16.24
C THR A 58 -47.72 10.38 16.71
N ILE A 59 -46.48 10.49 16.25
CA ILE A 59 -45.42 9.52 16.56
C ILE A 59 -45.07 9.61 18.04
N LYS A 60 -44.85 8.45 18.65
CA LYS A 60 -44.42 8.34 20.05
C LYS A 60 -43.03 7.73 20.10
N ASP A 61 -42.21 8.28 20.99
CA ASP A 61 -40.90 7.73 21.27
C ASP A 61 -41.04 6.40 22.02
N ASP A 62 -40.27 5.41 21.58
CA ASP A 62 -40.17 4.13 22.28
C ASP A 62 -39.36 4.30 23.57
N GLU A 63 -38.47 5.30 23.61
CA GLU A 63 -37.61 5.66 24.73
C GLU A 63 -37.81 7.15 25.08
N PRO A 64 -38.85 7.49 25.87
CA PRO A 64 -39.27 8.88 26.07
C PRO A 64 -38.36 9.72 26.99
N ASN A 65 -37.29 9.13 27.52
CA ASN A 65 -36.34 9.78 28.42
C ASN A 65 -34.97 9.89 27.72
N PRO A 66 -34.77 10.88 26.82
CA PRO A 66 -33.50 11.07 26.15
C PRO A 66 -32.37 11.26 27.15
N LEU A 67 -31.25 10.58 26.93
CA LEU A 67 -30.00 10.94 27.59
C LEU A 67 -29.48 12.26 27.00
N PRO A 68 -28.97 13.18 27.83
CA PRO A 68 -28.33 14.39 27.33
C PRO A 68 -27.04 14.03 26.56
N ARG A 69 -26.54 14.90 25.69
CA ARG A 69 -25.28 14.64 24.96
C ARG A 69 -24.01 14.77 25.84
N TYR A 70 -24.14 15.24 27.08
CA TYR A 70 -23.08 15.25 28.10
C TYR A 70 -23.24 14.08 29.08
N ALA A 71 -22.16 13.68 29.75
CA ALA A 71 -22.22 12.65 30.79
C ALA A 71 -22.90 13.17 32.07
N THR A 72 -24.01 12.54 32.44
CA THR A 72 -24.69 12.75 33.73
C THR A 72 -23.81 12.32 34.91
N GLU A 73 -24.14 12.77 36.12
CA GLU A 73 -23.39 12.41 37.32
C GLU A 73 -23.36 10.90 37.56
N GLN A 74 -24.48 10.21 37.27
CA GLN A 74 -24.59 8.76 37.37
C GLN A 74 -23.72 8.04 36.34
N GLU A 75 -23.70 8.54 35.10
CA GLU A 75 -22.87 8.02 34.02
C GLU A 75 -21.38 8.07 34.37
N ARG A 76 -20.90 9.12 35.04
CA ARG A 76 -19.47 9.27 35.43
C ARG A 76 -18.94 8.18 36.37
N LEU A 77 -19.81 7.33 36.92
CA LEU A 77 -19.42 6.18 37.74
C LEU A 77 -19.14 4.91 36.91
N ILE A 78 -19.50 4.93 35.62
CA ILE A 78 -19.34 3.80 34.70
C ILE A 78 -17.97 3.94 33.99
N PRO A 79 -17.18 2.86 33.86
CA PRO A 79 -15.95 2.88 33.06
C PRO A 79 -16.24 3.21 31.58
N LEU A 80 -15.33 3.95 30.93
CA LEU A 80 -15.51 4.40 29.54
C LEU A 80 -15.53 3.25 28.52
N ARG A 81 -14.57 2.30 28.62
CA ARG A 81 -14.48 1.15 27.70
C ARG A 81 -14.14 -0.15 28.46
N PRO A 82 -14.96 -1.22 28.32
CA PRO A 82 -14.62 -2.56 28.75
C PRO A 82 -13.35 -3.12 28.08
N ALA A 83 -12.49 -3.82 28.83
CA ALA A 83 -11.19 -4.30 28.33
C ALA A 83 -11.31 -5.42 27.28
N ASP A 84 -12.39 -6.19 27.32
CA ASP A 84 -12.71 -7.32 26.42
C ASP A 84 -13.10 -6.90 25.00
N LEU A 85 -13.32 -5.61 24.76
CA LEU A 85 -13.65 -5.09 23.42
C LEU A 85 -12.43 -4.89 22.52
N ARG A 86 -11.23 -4.87 23.09
CA ARG A 86 -9.97 -4.69 22.35
C ARG A 86 -9.47 -5.96 21.67
N ASP A 87 -9.99 -7.13 22.04
CA ASP A 87 -9.48 -8.42 21.54
C ASP A 87 -9.68 -8.60 20.01
N TYR A 88 -10.60 -7.85 19.40
CA TYR A 88 -10.93 -7.92 17.97
C TYR A 88 -10.42 -6.73 17.15
N MET A 89 -9.75 -5.76 17.79
CA MET A 89 -9.31 -4.53 17.14
C MET A 89 -7.82 -4.58 16.84
N MET A 90 -7.42 -4.06 15.68
CA MET A 90 -6.02 -3.86 15.37
C MET A 90 -5.53 -2.58 16.04
N MET A 91 -4.57 -2.73 16.96
CA MET A 91 -3.95 -1.62 17.68
C MET A 91 -2.87 -0.89 16.87
N ALA A 92 -2.44 -1.48 15.75
CA ALA A 92 -1.55 -0.82 14.81
C ALA A 92 -2.39 -0.04 13.80
N PRO A 93 -1.89 1.08 13.24
CA PRO A 93 -2.57 1.80 12.17
C PRO A 93 -2.82 0.90 10.95
N PRO A 94 -3.81 1.25 10.08
CA PRO A 94 -4.01 0.53 8.83
C PRO A 94 -2.74 0.59 7.97
N PRO A 95 -2.23 -0.55 7.47
CA PRO A 95 -1.12 -0.55 6.53
C PRO A 95 -1.60 -0.08 5.14
N GLY A 96 -0.66 0.30 4.27
CA GLY A 96 -0.96 0.67 2.89
C GLY A 96 -1.52 2.08 2.73
N LEU A 97 -2.19 2.33 1.60
CA LEU A 97 -2.79 3.62 1.29
C LEU A 97 -4.12 3.77 2.02
N VAL A 98 -4.22 4.81 2.83
CA VAL A 98 -5.45 5.14 3.58
C VAL A 98 -6.10 6.38 2.97
N HIS A 99 -7.38 6.28 2.66
CA HIS A 99 -8.23 7.41 2.26
C HIS A 99 -9.38 7.54 3.27
N CYS A 100 -9.44 8.65 4.00
CA CYS A 100 -10.58 8.93 4.86
C CYS A 100 -11.67 9.64 4.06
N VAL A 101 -12.93 9.20 4.24
CA VAL A 101 -14.03 9.60 3.36
C VAL A 101 -14.75 10.83 3.89
N ALA A 102 -14.74 11.93 3.13
CA ALA A 102 -15.45 13.14 3.45
C ALA A 102 -16.97 12.99 3.23
N GLU A 103 -17.77 13.77 3.96
CA GLU A 103 -19.24 13.57 3.99
C GLU A 103 -19.96 13.88 2.66
N TYR A 104 -19.30 14.64 1.78
CA TYR A 104 -19.79 14.98 0.44
C TYR A 104 -19.29 14.01 -0.65
N GLU A 105 -18.50 13.00 -0.28
CA GLU A 105 -18.16 11.89 -1.19
C GLU A 105 -19.36 10.92 -1.35
N PRO A 106 -19.34 10.03 -2.36
CA PRO A 106 -20.41 9.07 -2.58
C PRO A 106 -20.68 8.14 -1.38
N MET A 107 -21.94 8.05 -0.98
CA MET A 107 -22.41 7.25 0.16
C MET A 107 -23.35 6.13 -0.29
N GLN A 108 -23.18 4.95 0.31
CA GLN A 108 -24.10 3.82 0.16
C GLN A 108 -25.39 4.05 0.95
N GLY A 109 -25.30 4.83 2.02
CA GLY A 109 -26.40 5.04 2.94
C GLY A 109 -25.95 5.64 4.26
N ALA A 110 -26.79 5.46 5.28
CA ALA A 110 -26.51 5.94 6.62
C ALA A 110 -27.05 4.98 7.69
N VAL A 111 -26.32 4.92 8.81
CA VAL A 111 -26.74 4.26 10.05
C VAL A 111 -27.48 5.27 10.91
N VAL A 112 -28.63 4.87 11.45
CA VAL A 112 -29.45 5.67 12.37
C VAL A 112 -29.84 4.79 13.55
N ARG A 113 -29.74 5.32 14.77
CA ARG A 113 -30.22 4.62 15.97
C ARG A 113 -31.63 5.07 16.30
N TRP A 114 -32.58 4.13 16.31
CA TRP A 114 -33.99 4.38 16.64
C TRP A 114 -34.27 4.31 18.15
N GLY A 115 -35.10 5.21 18.66
CA GLY A 115 -35.65 5.08 20.02
C GLY A 115 -36.23 6.37 20.62
N THR A 116 -35.46 7.46 20.59
CA THR A 116 -35.91 8.80 21.02
C THR A 116 -35.91 9.74 19.83
N PHE A 117 -36.78 10.75 19.83
CA PHE A 117 -37.00 11.69 18.73
C PHE A 117 -37.47 10.99 17.44
N ASN A 118 -38.33 9.98 17.57
CA ASN A 118 -38.78 9.12 16.48
C ASN A 118 -39.43 9.92 15.33
N ALA A 119 -40.05 11.08 15.60
CA ALA A 119 -40.58 11.96 14.57
C ALA A 119 -39.47 12.52 13.65
N LEU A 120 -38.39 13.04 14.23
CA LEU A 120 -37.22 13.51 13.51
C LEU A 120 -36.56 12.37 12.72
N LEU A 121 -36.34 11.22 13.37
CA LEU A 121 -35.73 10.06 12.72
C LEU A 121 -36.57 9.56 11.54
N THR A 122 -37.90 9.61 11.67
CA THR A 122 -38.84 9.27 10.59
C THR A 122 -38.70 10.24 9.42
N GLU A 123 -38.72 11.55 9.69
CA GLU A 123 -38.58 12.58 8.65
C GLU A 123 -37.24 12.44 7.90
N PHE A 124 -36.15 12.22 8.63
CA PHE A 124 -34.82 12.01 8.07
C PHE A 124 -34.73 10.73 7.21
N ILE A 125 -35.11 9.57 7.76
CA ILE A 125 -35.04 8.27 7.04
C ILE A 125 -35.93 8.30 5.80
N VAL A 126 -37.16 8.81 5.90
CA VAL A 126 -38.05 8.94 4.74
C VAL A 126 -37.44 9.86 3.69
N GLY A 127 -36.69 10.89 4.08
CA GLY A 127 -36.08 11.82 3.13
C GLY A 127 -34.98 11.23 2.24
N PHE A 128 -34.34 10.10 2.62
CA PHE A 128 -33.36 9.42 1.75
C PHE A 128 -33.74 7.98 1.34
N ALA A 129 -34.57 7.27 2.10
CA ALA A 129 -35.08 5.95 1.74
C ALA A 129 -36.26 6.07 0.75
N GLN A 130 -35.97 6.58 -0.45
CA GLN A 130 -36.94 6.81 -1.52
C GLN A 130 -36.58 6.03 -2.79
N PRO A 131 -37.58 5.60 -3.59
CA PRO A 131 -37.31 4.91 -4.85
C PRO A 131 -36.36 5.71 -5.75
N GLY A 132 -35.31 5.04 -6.25
CA GLY A 132 -34.33 5.63 -7.15
C GLY A 132 -33.15 6.35 -6.49
N THR A 133 -33.11 6.48 -5.16
CA THR A 133 -31.93 7.06 -4.48
C THR A 133 -30.76 6.07 -4.38
N GLY A 134 -31.04 4.76 -4.35
CA GLY A 134 -30.03 3.73 -4.12
C GLY A 134 -29.46 3.69 -2.71
N LEU A 135 -29.86 4.62 -1.83
CA LEU A 135 -29.38 4.74 -0.46
C LEU A 135 -30.01 3.70 0.46
N THR A 136 -29.24 3.14 1.38
CA THR A 136 -29.73 2.22 2.43
C THR A 136 -29.80 2.92 3.78
N ALA A 137 -30.89 2.69 4.52
CA ALA A 137 -31.04 3.08 5.92
C ALA A 137 -30.79 1.86 6.82
N TRP A 138 -29.67 1.83 7.53
CA TRP A 138 -29.43 0.84 8.57
C TRP A 138 -29.93 1.37 9.91
N VAL A 139 -31.04 0.82 10.38
CA VAL A 139 -31.73 1.30 11.57
C VAL A 139 -31.42 0.38 12.74
N ILE A 140 -30.59 0.87 13.67
CA ILE A 140 -30.26 0.16 14.91
C ILE A 140 -31.44 0.29 15.88
N VAL A 141 -31.88 -0.84 16.43
CA VAL A 141 -32.98 -0.97 17.39
C VAL A 141 -32.56 -1.85 18.57
N ASN A 142 -32.96 -1.51 19.78
CA ASN A 142 -32.68 -2.23 21.01
C ASN A 142 -33.43 -3.56 21.17
N SER A 143 -34.50 -3.79 20.40
CA SER A 143 -35.30 -5.02 20.51
C SER A 143 -36.18 -5.28 19.28
N SER A 144 -36.69 -6.51 19.15
CA SER A 144 -37.70 -6.85 18.12
C SER A 144 -39.00 -6.05 18.28
N SER A 145 -39.35 -5.61 19.49
CA SER A 145 -40.51 -4.74 19.71
C SER A 145 -40.28 -3.37 19.09
N GLN A 146 -39.09 -2.80 19.31
CA GLN A 146 -38.71 -1.51 18.75
C GLN A 146 -38.56 -1.60 17.22
N GLN A 147 -38.03 -2.70 16.70
CA GLN A 147 -38.04 -2.99 15.26
C GLN A 147 -39.46 -2.92 14.68
N SER A 148 -40.42 -3.54 15.35
CA SER A 148 -41.82 -3.56 14.90
C SER A 148 -42.43 -2.16 14.92
N SER A 149 -42.14 -1.37 15.96
CA SER A 149 -42.56 0.03 16.10
C SER A 149 -41.99 0.92 14.98
N ALA A 150 -40.68 0.82 14.74
CA ALA A 150 -39.97 1.55 13.70
C ALA A 150 -40.47 1.18 12.30
N ALA A 151 -40.59 -0.12 12.00
CA ALA A 151 -41.08 -0.59 10.71
C ALA A 151 -42.51 -0.11 10.41
N ALA A 152 -43.41 -0.16 11.40
CA ALA A 152 -44.77 0.34 11.25
C ALA A 152 -44.79 1.85 11.00
N THR A 153 -44.00 2.62 11.75
CA THR A 153 -43.92 4.07 11.64
C THR A 153 -43.34 4.49 10.28
N LEU A 154 -42.19 3.95 9.88
CA LEU A 154 -41.51 4.25 8.62
C LEU A 154 -42.37 3.87 7.40
N SER A 155 -43.01 2.70 7.45
CA SER A 155 -43.93 2.26 6.39
C SER A 155 -45.13 3.18 6.26
N ALA A 156 -45.75 3.57 7.38
CA ALA A 156 -46.87 4.51 7.39
C ALA A 156 -46.47 5.92 6.93
N ALA A 157 -45.21 6.31 7.19
CA ALA A 157 -44.63 7.58 6.75
C ALA A 157 -44.25 7.62 5.26
N GLY A 158 -44.27 6.46 4.57
CA GLY A 158 -43.95 6.35 3.14
C GLY A 158 -42.47 6.11 2.84
N ALA A 159 -41.68 5.58 3.78
CA ALA A 159 -40.33 5.12 3.48
C ALA A 159 -40.37 3.93 2.50
N ASN A 160 -39.42 3.87 1.58
CA ASN A 160 -39.21 2.68 0.78
C ASN A 160 -38.57 1.58 1.64
N MET A 161 -39.41 0.67 2.15
CA MET A 161 -38.96 -0.39 3.06
C MET A 161 -37.98 -1.39 2.41
N SER A 162 -37.81 -1.42 1.08
CA SER A 162 -36.74 -2.21 0.46
C SER A 162 -35.34 -1.63 0.69
N GLN A 163 -35.27 -0.37 1.11
CA GLN A 163 -34.04 0.36 1.44
C GLN A 163 -33.83 0.50 2.96
N VAL A 164 -34.69 -0.10 3.80
CA VAL A 164 -34.59 -0.04 5.25
C VAL A 164 -34.18 -1.42 5.78
N GLN A 165 -33.04 -1.47 6.47
CA GLN A 165 -32.51 -2.68 7.11
C GLN A 165 -32.42 -2.46 8.61
N PHE A 166 -32.92 -3.41 9.41
CA PHE A 166 -32.90 -3.30 10.86
C PHE A 166 -31.77 -4.12 11.46
N ILE A 167 -31.10 -3.55 12.45
CA ILE A 167 -30.03 -4.20 13.22
C ILE A 167 -30.44 -4.19 14.69
N ILE A 168 -30.62 -5.37 15.29
CA ILE A 168 -30.96 -5.46 16.71
C ILE A 168 -29.67 -5.43 17.53
N ALA A 169 -29.40 -4.33 18.23
CA ALA A 169 -28.24 -4.18 19.10
C ALA A 169 -28.59 -3.28 20.30
N ALA A 170 -28.03 -3.60 21.47
CA ALA A 170 -28.15 -2.74 22.64
C ALA A 170 -27.38 -1.43 22.41
N THR A 171 -27.98 -0.32 22.79
CA THR A 171 -27.46 1.05 22.65
C THR A 171 -27.93 1.89 23.84
N ASN A 172 -27.14 2.89 24.23
CA ASN A 172 -27.48 3.84 25.26
C ASN A 172 -28.15 5.11 24.69
N SER A 173 -27.72 5.60 23.53
CA SER A 173 -28.19 6.89 22.99
C SER A 173 -28.37 6.91 21.47
N VAL A 174 -29.10 7.92 20.97
CA VAL A 174 -29.33 8.15 19.53
C VAL A 174 -28.18 8.84 18.82
N CYS A 175 -27.13 9.27 19.54
CA CYS A 175 -26.04 10.08 19.02
C CYS A 175 -25.00 9.26 18.23
N ILE A 176 -25.45 8.43 17.28
CA ILE A 176 -24.64 7.51 16.48
C ILE A 176 -23.51 8.21 15.70
N ARG A 177 -23.60 9.52 15.45
CA ARG A 177 -22.47 10.29 14.92
C ARG A 177 -21.23 10.21 15.80
N ASP A 178 -21.45 10.21 17.12
CA ASP A 178 -20.36 10.36 18.07
C ASP A 178 -19.61 9.05 18.32
N TYR A 179 -20.30 7.92 18.20
CA TYR A 179 -19.77 6.59 18.54
C TYR A 179 -19.83 5.60 17.36
N GLY A 180 -20.41 5.97 16.23
CA GLY A 180 -20.59 5.08 15.07
C GLY A 180 -19.29 4.82 14.30
N PRO A 181 -19.31 3.85 13.37
CA PRO A 181 -18.11 3.43 12.65
C PRO A 181 -17.63 4.55 11.73
N ARG A 182 -16.42 5.08 11.96
CA ARG A 182 -15.78 6.01 11.02
C ARG A 182 -15.06 5.23 9.96
N TYR A 183 -15.35 5.57 8.71
CA TYR A 183 -14.84 4.83 7.57
C TYR A 183 -13.57 5.42 6.99
N VAL A 184 -12.68 4.52 6.59
CA VAL A 184 -11.56 4.76 5.69
C VAL A 184 -11.59 3.70 4.58
N PHE A 185 -10.97 3.99 3.45
CA PHE A 185 -10.56 2.97 2.48
C PHE A 185 -9.07 2.70 2.67
N GLN A 186 -8.75 1.46 3.00
CA GLN A 186 -7.40 0.94 3.05
C GLN A 186 -7.17 0.12 1.78
N ASP A 187 -6.33 0.63 0.88
CA ASP A 187 -6.05 0.03 -0.43
C ASP A 187 -7.32 -0.32 -1.23
N ASN A 188 -8.34 0.55 -1.19
CA ASN A 188 -9.70 0.38 -1.74
C ASN A 188 -10.62 -0.59 -0.99
N THR A 189 -10.18 -1.25 0.09
CA THR A 189 -11.09 -1.96 1.00
C THR A 189 -11.61 -1.02 2.07
N LYS A 190 -12.93 -0.99 2.24
CA LYS A 190 -13.58 -0.26 3.32
C LYS A 190 -13.19 -0.85 4.69
N ALA A 191 -12.71 -0.01 5.58
CA ALA A 191 -12.32 -0.35 6.94
C ALA A 191 -12.87 0.70 7.93
N VAL A 192 -12.94 0.30 9.21
CA VAL A 192 -13.42 1.13 10.30
C VAL A 192 -12.26 1.58 11.17
N VAL A 193 -12.19 2.87 11.47
CA VAL A 193 -11.32 3.44 12.49
C VAL A 193 -12.19 3.84 13.68
N ASP A 194 -12.13 3.04 14.72
CA ASP A 194 -12.89 3.23 15.95
C ASP A 194 -12.04 3.91 17.02
N HIS A 195 -12.67 4.53 18.01
CA HIS A 195 -12.02 5.30 19.08
C HIS A 195 -12.81 5.14 20.36
N VAL A 196 -12.17 5.36 21.52
CA VAL A 196 -12.89 5.33 22.79
C VAL A 196 -13.92 6.44 22.82
N TYR A 197 -15.21 6.07 22.92
CA TYR A 197 -16.28 7.05 23.01
C TYR A 197 -16.12 7.87 24.30
N ASN A 198 -16.13 9.19 24.16
CA ASN A 198 -15.98 10.16 25.27
C ASN A 198 -17.15 10.19 26.27
N ARG A 199 -18.05 9.21 26.23
CA ARG A 199 -19.13 9.04 27.21
C ARG A 199 -19.06 7.65 27.80
N PRO A 200 -19.39 7.49 29.10
CA PRO A 200 -19.38 6.20 29.76
C PRO A 200 -20.67 5.42 29.43
N ARG A 201 -20.80 5.14 28.13
CA ARG A 201 -21.93 4.52 27.44
C ARG A 201 -21.42 3.28 26.71
N PRO A 202 -21.18 2.19 27.44
CA PRO A 202 -20.49 1.03 26.89
C PRO A 202 -21.29 0.33 25.78
N TYR A 203 -22.62 0.50 25.72
CA TYR A 203 -23.40 -0.08 24.61
C TYR A 203 -23.35 0.77 23.34
N ASP A 204 -23.01 2.06 23.45
CA ASP A 204 -22.75 2.91 22.29
C ASP A 204 -21.35 2.62 21.73
N ASP A 205 -20.34 2.57 22.61
CA ASP A 205 -18.92 2.37 22.26
C ASP A 205 -18.62 1.01 21.55
N VAL A 206 -19.53 0.04 21.62
CA VAL A 206 -19.39 -1.27 20.95
C VAL A 206 -19.96 -1.34 19.55
N ILE A 207 -20.76 -0.35 19.14
CA ILE A 207 -21.48 -0.40 17.87
C ILE A 207 -20.55 -0.48 16.65
N PRO A 208 -19.43 0.25 16.56
CA PRO A 208 -18.49 0.11 15.45
C PRO A 208 -17.97 -1.32 15.30
N ASN A 209 -17.62 -1.96 16.43
CA ASN A 209 -17.14 -3.33 16.46
C ASN A 209 -18.21 -4.32 15.96
N LEU A 210 -19.45 -4.16 16.43
CA LEU A 210 -20.58 -4.99 16.00
C LEU A 210 -20.86 -4.86 14.50
N LEU A 211 -20.83 -3.64 13.97
CA LEU A 211 -21.08 -3.38 12.54
C LEU A 211 -19.94 -3.89 11.67
N ALA A 212 -18.69 -3.63 12.06
CA ALA A 212 -17.50 -4.11 11.35
C ALA A 212 -17.49 -5.64 11.25
N GLN A 213 -17.82 -6.36 12.33
CA GLN A 213 -17.95 -7.82 12.30
C GLN A 213 -19.10 -8.29 11.39
N MET A 214 -20.25 -7.61 11.45
CA MET A 214 -21.41 -7.96 10.62
C MET A 214 -21.14 -7.78 9.12
N TRP A 215 -20.31 -6.80 8.76
CA TRP A 215 -19.98 -6.45 7.38
C TRP A 215 -18.62 -6.96 6.91
N TYR A 216 -17.91 -7.71 7.76
CA TYR A 216 -16.57 -8.24 7.48
C TYR A 216 -15.55 -7.14 7.12
N GLU A 217 -15.67 -5.98 7.77
CA GLU A 217 -14.80 -4.84 7.57
C GLU A 217 -13.65 -4.87 8.60
N PRO A 218 -12.39 -4.64 8.20
CA PRO A 218 -11.29 -4.48 9.14
C PRO A 218 -11.56 -3.33 10.12
N ILE A 219 -11.14 -3.46 11.39
CA ILE A 219 -11.34 -2.43 12.42
C ILE A 219 -10.05 -2.11 13.18
N TYR A 220 -9.78 -0.81 13.33
CA TYR A 220 -8.56 -0.24 13.94
C TYR A 220 -8.91 0.59 15.18
N ASP A 221 -8.14 0.46 16.28
CA ASP A 221 -8.33 1.23 17.53
C ASP A 221 -7.50 2.52 17.50
N LEU A 222 -8.10 3.63 17.07
CA LEU A 222 -7.53 4.97 17.19
C LEU A 222 -7.36 5.32 18.68
N PRO A 223 -6.13 5.57 19.15
CA PRO A 223 -5.82 5.71 20.58
C PRO A 223 -6.16 7.12 21.11
N LEU A 224 -7.40 7.56 20.86
CA LEU A 224 -7.95 8.84 21.29
C LEU A 224 -9.27 8.62 22.01
N LEU A 225 -9.48 9.38 23.08
CA LEU A 225 -10.81 9.63 23.63
C LEU A 225 -11.48 10.70 22.78
N HIS A 226 -12.64 10.41 22.20
CA HIS A 226 -13.24 11.34 21.23
C HIS A 226 -14.77 11.17 21.16
N GLY A 227 -15.50 12.27 20.93
CA GLY A 227 -16.88 12.24 20.42
C GLY A 227 -16.95 12.64 18.95
N GLY A 228 -17.36 11.72 18.07
CA GLY A 228 -17.42 11.85 16.59
C GLY A 228 -17.82 13.18 15.99
N GLY A 229 -18.82 13.89 16.53
CA GLY A 229 -19.20 15.21 16.01
C GLY A 229 -18.12 16.30 16.15
N ASN A 230 -17.07 16.07 16.94
CA ASN A 230 -15.92 16.98 17.02
C ASN A 230 -14.83 16.71 15.96
N PHE A 231 -15.23 16.26 14.77
CA PHE A 231 -14.31 16.05 13.66
C PHE A 231 -15.01 16.23 12.31
N HIS A 232 -14.35 16.97 11.42
CA HIS A 232 -14.69 17.09 10.01
C HIS A 232 -13.42 16.88 9.18
N LEU A 233 -13.56 16.45 7.94
CA LEU A 233 -12.45 16.27 7.02
C LEU A 233 -12.81 16.70 5.59
N LEU A 234 -11.78 16.87 4.76
CA LEU A 234 -11.88 17.05 3.32
C LEU A 234 -11.37 15.80 2.60
N ALA A 235 -11.84 15.56 1.38
CA ALA A 235 -11.37 14.45 0.56
C ALA A 235 -9.88 14.60 0.19
N THR A 236 -9.35 15.82 0.23
CA THR A 236 -7.91 16.11 0.06
C THR A 236 -7.05 15.74 1.29
N GLY A 237 -7.62 15.21 2.37
CA GLY A 237 -6.86 14.78 3.56
C GLY A 237 -6.65 15.83 4.65
N ALA A 238 -7.29 17.00 4.57
CA ALA A 238 -7.24 17.98 5.67
C ALA A 238 -8.33 17.67 6.73
N GLY A 239 -7.97 17.73 8.01
CA GLY A 239 -8.88 17.48 9.14
C GLY A 239 -9.14 18.73 9.97
N PHE A 240 -10.32 18.79 10.60
CA PHE A 240 -10.77 19.94 11.38
C PHE A 240 -11.45 19.47 12.66
N THR A 241 -11.03 20.02 13.79
CA THR A 241 -11.59 19.69 15.11
C THR A 241 -11.60 20.93 16.00
N SER A 242 -12.35 20.90 17.10
CA SER A 242 -12.20 21.88 18.16
C SER A 242 -11.18 21.44 19.21
N THR A 243 -10.74 22.36 20.07
CA THR A 243 -9.88 22.06 21.23
C THR A 243 -10.45 21.02 22.20
N LEU A 244 -11.72 20.61 22.06
CA LEU A 244 -12.26 19.50 22.85
C LEU A 244 -11.43 18.21 22.70
N ILE A 245 -10.86 17.94 21.52
CA ILE A 245 -10.01 16.75 21.33
C ILE A 245 -8.77 16.77 22.25
N LEU A 246 -8.26 17.96 22.56
CA LEU A 246 -7.11 18.14 23.45
C LEU A 246 -7.56 18.09 24.92
N ASP A 247 -8.71 18.69 25.24
CA ASP A 247 -9.29 18.67 26.59
C ASP A 247 -9.61 17.23 27.05
N GLU A 248 -10.01 16.36 26.11
CA GLU A 248 -10.33 14.94 26.37
C GLU A 248 -9.09 14.05 26.42
N ASN A 249 -7.97 14.50 25.85
CA ASN A 249 -6.70 13.77 25.83
C ASN A 249 -5.55 14.59 26.47
N PRO A 250 -5.66 14.99 27.74
CA PRO A 250 -4.72 15.94 28.36
C PRO A 250 -3.29 15.40 28.53
N ALA A 251 -3.11 14.09 28.37
CA ALA A 251 -1.79 13.44 28.38
C ALA A 251 -1.07 13.52 27.01
N LEU A 252 -1.77 13.93 25.95
CA LEU A 252 -1.23 14.04 24.60
C LEU A 252 -1.03 15.50 24.22
N THR A 253 0.02 15.76 23.45
CA THR A 253 0.24 17.05 22.79
C THR A 253 -0.59 17.14 21.50
N GLN A 254 -0.83 18.35 21.01
CA GLN A 254 -1.52 18.54 19.72
C GLN A 254 -0.80 17.84 18.57
N THR A 255 0.54 17.79 18.58
CA THR A 255 1.33 17.07 17.59
C THR A 255 1.03 15.57 17.64
N GLN A 256 1.04 14.96 18.83
CA GLN A 256 0.71 13.53 18.97
C GLN A 256 -0.72 13.20 18.52
N VAL A 257 -1.69 14.08 18.82
CA VAL A 257 -3.06 13.92 18.31
C VAL A 257 -3.07 13.98 16.78
N ALA A 258 -2.36 14.95 16.18
CA ALA A 258 -2.24 15.05 14.73
C ALA A 258 -1.53 13.83 14.11
N ASP A 259 -0.52 13.28 14.78
CA ASP A 259 0.20 12.08 14.34
C ASP A 259 -0.74 10.86 14.32
N PHE A 260 -1.59 10.67 15.34
CA PHE A 260 -2.60 9.60 15.30
C PHE A 260 -3.59 9.77 14.16
N TYR A 261 -4.07 10.99 13.88
CA TYR A 261 -4.93 11.24 12.72
C TYR A 261 -4.23 10.98 11.39
N ARG A 262 -2.95 11.33 11.28
CA ARG A 262 -2.12 11.07 10.09
C ARG A 262 -1.93 9.56 9.89
N GLU A 263 -1.55 8.84 10.94
CA GLU A 263 -1.24 7.41 10.85
C GLU A 263 -2.49 6.55 10.60
N TYR A 264 -3.62 6.85 11.26
CA TYR A 264 -4.81 6.00 11.18
C TYR A 264 -5.77 6.38 10.06
N GLN A 265 -5.77 7.65 9.64
CA GLN A 265 -6.78 8.19 8.72
C GLN A 265 -6.18 9.00 7.57
N ASN A 266 -4.85 9.07 7.45
CA ASN A 266 -4.15 9.88 6.45
C ASN A 266 -4.57 11.36 6.44
N ILE A 267 -4.76 11.92 7.63
CA ILE A 267 -5.18 13.30 7.81
C ILE A 267 -3.96 14.19 8.09
N ASP A 268 -3.64 15.09 7.16
CA ASP A 268 -2.60 16.09 7.29
C ASP A 268 -2.89 17.32 6.38
N PRO A 269 -3.05 18.54 6.92
CA PRO A 269 -2.94 18.91 8.33
C PRO A 269 -4.22 18.66 9.13
N LEU A 270 -4.05 18.44 10.44
CA LEU A 270 -5.12 18.59 11.42
C LEU A 270 -5.18 20.04 11.94
N VAL A 271 -6.25 20.76 11.60
CA VAL A 271 -6.54 22.11 12.06
C VAL A 271 -7.39 22.05 13.32
N VAL A 272 -6.92 22.69 14.39
CA VAL A 272 -7.60 22.73 15.70
C VAL A 272 -8.08 24.15 16.00
N TYR A 273 -9.39 24.35 16.06
CA TYR A 273 -10.01 25.63 16.44
C TYR A 273 -10.40 25.65 17.92
N GLN A 274 -10.43 26.83 18.53
CA GLN A 274 -10.95 26.96 19.88
C GLN A 274 -12.43 26.56 19.93
N ARG A 275 -12.81 25.64 20.83
CA ARG A 275 -14.22 25.26 20.99
C ARG A 275 -15.06 26.43 21.49
N LEU A 276 -16.34 26.44 21.08
CA LEU A 276 -17.32 27.34 21.67
C LEU A 276 -17.45 27.04 23.19
N PRO A 277 -17.59 28.07 24.06
CA PRO A 277 -17.78 27.87 25.48
C PRO A 277 -19.03 27.04 25.78
N ALA A 278 -19.02 26.27 26.88
CA ALA A 278 -20.15 25.40 27.27
C ALA A 278 -21.48 26.13 27.51
N GLY A 279 -21.44 27.43 27.85
CA GLY A 279 -22.66 28.26 27.94
C GLY A 279 -23.24 28.66 26.58
N ILE A 280 -22.46 28.49 25.50
CA ILE A 280 -22.92 28.66 24.13
C ILE A 280 -23.30 27.32 23.54
N ASP A 281 -22.35 26.41 23.50
CA ASP A 281 -22.52 25.06 23.03
C ASP A 281 -21.92 24.11 24.06
N ALA A 282 -22.80 23.39 24.76
CA ALA A 282 -22.40 22.45 25.80
C ALA A 282 -21.63 21.25 25.27
N THR A 283 -21.68 20.98 23.95
CA THR A 283 -20.95 19.88 23.33
C THR A 283 -19.48 20.25 23.10
N GLY A 284 -19.22 21.48 22.66
CA GLY A 284 -17.90 21.92 22.21
C GLY A 284 -17.48 21.30 20.89
N HIS A 285 -18.39 20.70 20.12
CA HIS A 285 -18.09 20.03 18.87
C HIS A 285 -17.96 21.04 17.72
N ILE A 286 -17.17 20.69 16.69
CA ILE A 286 -17.04 21.51 15.49
C ILE A 286 -18.28 21.46 14.59
N ASP A 287 -18.99 20.32 14.53
CA ASP A 287 -20.21 20.11 13.74
C ASP A 287 -21.37 21.05 14.14
N MET A 288 -21.27 21.65 15.33
CA MET A 288 -22.25 22.60 15.83
C MET A 288 -22.10 24.00 15.22
N TRP A 289 -20.96 24.35 14.63
CA TRP A 289 -20.74 25.73 14.12
C TRP A 289 -19.94 25.84 12.82
N ALA A 290 -19.40 24.76 12.28
CA ALA A 290 -18.77 24.72 10.96
C ALA A 290 -19.07 23.40 10.24
N CYS A 291 -19.17 23.43 8.91
CA CYS A 291 -19.40 22.27 8.06
C CYS A 291 -18.67 22.47 6.71
N PRO A 292 -17.71 21.61 6.34
CA PRO A 292 -17.18 21.59 4.97
C PRO A 292 -18.24 21.03 4.01
N VAL A 293 -18.40 21.66 2.85
CA VAL A 293 -19.38 21.23 1.83
C VAL A 293 -18.72 20.79 0.52
N SER A 294 -17.44 21.08 0.35
CA SER A 294 -16.54 20.56 -0.70
C SER A 294 -15.09 20.72 -0.26
N ASP A 295 -14.12 20.29 -1.08
CA ASP A 295 -12.68 20.53 -0.83
C ASP A 295 -12.30 22.03 -0.85
N THR A 296 -13.21 22.92 -1.24
CA THR A 296 -12.93 24.36 -1.42
C THR A 296 -13.90 25.27 -0.69
N GLU A 297 -14.95 24.74 -0.05
CA GLU A 297 -16.06 25.53 0.49
C GLU A 297 -16.49 25.07 1.88
N PHE A 298 -16.79 26.04 2.74
CA PHE A 298 -17.27 25.83 4.11
C PHE A 298 -18.52 26.67 4.39
N ILE A 299 -19.39 26.15 5.23
CA ILE A 299 -20.45 26.91 5.90
C ILE A 299 -20.06 27.08 7.37
N VAL A 300 -20.06 28.32 7.87
CA VAL A 300 -19.70 28.62 9.26
C VAL A 300 -20.79 29.48 9.89
N ALA A 301 -21.13 29.18 11.14
CA ALA A 301 -22.13 29.92 11.91
C ALA A 301 -21.72 31.39 12.13
N GLU A 302 -22.68 32.29 12.07
CA GLU A 302 -22.55 33.72 12.30
C GLU A 302 -23.46 34.14 13.46
N PHE A 303 -22.84 34.42 14.61
CA PHE A 303 -23.56 34.94 15.77
C PHE A 303 -23.74 36.47 15.65
N PRO A 304 -24.81 37.07 16.19
CA PRO A 304 -24.95 38.52 16.20
C PRO A 304 -23.83 39.21 16.99
N SER A 305 -23.27 40.29 16.47
CA SER A 305 -22.23 41.09 17.16
C SER A 305 -22.69 41.73 18.47
N GLY A 306 -24.01 41.82 18.70
CA GLY A 306 -24.65 42.25 19.95
C GLY A 306 -25.19 41.12 20.82
N ASP A 307 -24.85 39.86 20.54
CA ASP A 307 -25.27 38.71 21.36
C ASP A 307 -24.70 38.82 22.78
N PRO A 308 -25.47 38.50 23.84
CA PRO A 308 -24.96 38.40 25.21
C PRO A 308 -23.67 37.55 25.34
N ASN A 309 -23.44 36.62 24.41
CA ASN A 309 -22.28 35.75 24.34
C ASN A 309 -21.34 36.14 23.19
N TYR A 310 -20.75 37.34 23.27
CA TYR A 310 -19.81 37.91 22.30
C TYR A 310 -18.65 36.97 21.87
N LEU A 311 -18.32 35.96 22.67
CA LEU A 311 -17.33 34.94 22.32
C LEU A 311 -17.75 34.07 21.12
N GLY A 312 -19.03 33.73 20.96
CA GLY A 312 -19.52 32.95 19.82
C GLY A 312 -19.27 33.68 18.49
N TYR A 313 -19.55 34.98 18.46
CA TYR A 313 -19.21 35.86 17.34
C TYR A 313 -17.70 35.89 17.09
N THR A 314 -16.90 36.22 18.11
CA THR A 314 -15.45 36.39 17.95
C THR A 314 -14.77 35.12 17.43
N LEU A 315 -15.14 33.95 17.96
CA LEU A 315 -14.53 32.68 17.58
C LEU A 315 -14.92 32.25 16.15
N THR A 316 -16.19 32.41 15.78
CA THR A 316 -16.66 32.02 14.44
C THR A 316 -16.23 32.99 13.33
N GLU A 317 -16.03 34.28 13.65
CA GLU A 317 -15.40 35.25 12.74
C GLU A 317 -13.92 34.95 12.53
N ALA A 318 -13.19 34.61 13.60
CA ALA A 318 -11.79 34.23 13.50
C ALA A 318 -11.60 32.95 12.67
N ALA A 319 -12.45 31.94 12.88
CA ALA A 319 -12.43 30.71 12.09
C ALA A 319 -12.74 30.97 10.60
N ALA A 320 -13.73 31.81 10.30
CA ALA A 320 -14.03 32.18 8.92
C ALA A 320 -12.88 32.94 8.24
N ALA A 321 -12.26 33.89 8.94
CA ALA A 321 -11.10 34.62 8.43
C ALA A 321 -9.90 33.70 8.16
N ASP A 322 -9.64 32.74 9.06
CA ASP A 322 -8.59 31.73 8.88
C ASP A 322 -8.89 30.82 7.68
N LEU A 323 -10.11 30.29 7.54
CA LEU A 323 -10.51 29.49 6.38
C LEU A 323 -10.35 30.26 5.04
N VAL A 324 -10.78 31.53 4.99
CA VAL A 324 -10.56 32.38 3.81
C VAL A 324 -9.07 32.58 3.54
N SER A 325 -8.25 32.78 4.58
CA SER A 325 -6.80 32.93 4.41
C SER A 325 -6.12 31.67 3.88
N ARG A 326 -6.72 30.49 4.09
CA ARG A 326 -6.28 29.20 3.56
C ARG A 326 -6.77 28.94 2.12
N GLY A 327 -7.57 29.84 1.55
CA GLY A 327 -8.08 29.74 0.19
C GLY A 327 -9.47 29.15 0.05
N TYR A 328 -10.18 28.90 1.16
CA TYR A 328 -11.55 28.39 1.12
C TYR A 328 -12.57 29.51 0.89
N THR A 329 -13.66 29.19 0.19
CA THR A 329 -14.86 30.04 0.17
C THR A 329 -15.69 29.76 1.41
N VAL A 330 -16.08 30.81 2.15
CA VAL A 330 -16.85 30.68 3.38
C VAL A 330 -18.23 31.31 3.21
N TYR A 331 -19.26 30.50 3.37
CA TYR A 331 -20.65 30.92 3.50
C TYR A 331 -21.01 31.07 4.98
N ARG A 332 -21.85 32.07 5.30
CA ARG A 332 -22.23 32.39 6.68
C ARG A 332 -23.69 32.05 6.93
N VAL A 333 -23.96 31.26 7.97
CA VAL A 333 -25.31 30.81 8.33
C VAL A 333 -25.67 31.30 9.74
N PRO A 334 -26.93 31.65 10.07
CA PRO A 334 -27.24 32.16 11.41
C PRO A 334 -26.83 31.21 12.54
N GLY A 335 -26.08 31.70 13.53
CA GLY A 335 -25.84 31.02 14.82
C GLY A 335 -26.63 31.71 15.92
N LEU A 336 -27.38 30.95 16.72
CA LEU A 336 -28.32 31.52 17.70
C LEU A 336 -28.20 30.83 19.06
N ASN A 337 -28.27 31.61 20.13
CA ASN A 337 -28.26 31.08 21.50
C ASN A 337 -29.45 31.57 22.35
N SER A 338 -30.58 31.80 21.68
CA SER A 338 -31.80 32.35 22.29
C SER A 338 -33.03 31.73 21.66
N GLY A 339 -33.93 31.20 22.49
CA GLY A 339 -35.21 30.62 22.07
C GLY A 339 -36.40 31.53 22.41
N PRO A 340 -37.64 30.99 22.44
CA PRO A 340 -38.82 31.75 22.84
C PRO A 340 -38.68 32.23 24.29
N GLY A 341 -38.53 33.54 24.49
CA GLY A 341 -38.34 34.16 25.80
C GLY A 341 -36.94 34.73 26.06
N GLY A 342 -36.01 34.62 25.09
CA GLY A 342 -34.65 35.16 25.18
C GLY A 342 -33.61 34.06 25.37
N TYR A 343 -32.46 34.42 25.95
CA TYR A 343 -31.37 33.49 26.20
C TYR A 343 -31.84 32.30 27.06
N ASN A 344 -31.72 31.10 26.52
CA ASN A 344 -32.08 29.84 27.18
C ASN A 344 -30.91 28.83 27.22
N GLY A 345 -29.71 29.24 26.78
CA GLY A 345 -28.51 28.39 26.72
C GLY A 345 -28.57 27.28 25.67
N THR A 346 -29.50 27.35 24.71
CA THR A 346 -29.61 26.39 23.60
C THR A 346 -29.00 26.98 22.33
N HIS A 347 -27.98 26.31 21.79
CA HIS A 347 -27.43 26.64 20.47
C HIS A 347 -28.32 26.10 19.36
N TYR A 348 -29.09 26.96 18.69
CA TYR A 348 -29.81 26.59 17.47
C TYR A 348 -28.87 26.74 16.28
N THR A 349 -28.39 25.60 15.79
CA THR A 349 -27.39 25.51 14.72
C THR A 349 -28.01 25.07 13.40
N TYR A 350 -27.54 25.63 12.30
CA TYR A 350 -27.86 25.19 10.93
C TYR A 350 -26.63 24.60 10.22
N THR A 351 -25.49 24.48 10.90
CA THR A 351 -24.32 23.75 10.38
C THR A 351 -24.37 22.27 10.74
N ASN A 352 -25.17 21.90 11.76
CA ASN A 352 -25.41 20.51 12.15
C ASN A 352 -26.37 19.80 11.18
N SER A 353 -26.02 19.92 9.90
CA SER A 353 -26.71 19.41 8.71
C SER A 353 -25.99 18.18 8.18
N VAL A 354 -26.65 17.45 7.29
CA VAL A 354 -26.09 16.23 6.69
C VAL A 354 -26.07 16.38 5.19
N ILE A 355 -24.91 16.15 4.57
CA ILE A 355 -24.80 15.95 3.13
C ILE A 355 -24.89 14.44 2.89
N LEU A 356 -25.78 13.99 2.01
CA LEU A 356 -25.89 12.58 1.65
C LEU A 356 -26.19 12.49 0.16
N ASN A 357 -25.13 12.27 -0.62
CA ASN A 357 -25.16 12.34 -2.09
C ASN A 357 -25.80 13.65 -2.57
N ASP A 358 -26.86 13.58 -3.36
CA ASP A 358 -27.55 14.73 -3.96
C ASP A 358 -28.50 15.47 -3.00
N ARG A 359 -28.46 15.16 -1.70
CA ARG A 359 -29.39 15.68 -0.69
C ARG A 359 -28.65 16.33 0.47
N VAL A 360 -29.27 17.38 1.01
CA VAL A 360 -28.82 18.04 2.23
C VAL A 360 -29.97 18.07 3.23
N PHE A 361 -29.78 17.50 4.41
CA PHE A 361 -30.74 17.58 5.50
C PHE A 361 -30.38 18.76 6.39
N LEU A 362 -31.22 19.79 6.38
CA LEU A 362 -31.00 21.06 7.06
C LEU A 362 -31.87 21.13 8.32
N PRO A 363 -31.31 21.36 9.52
CA PRO A 363 -32.10 21.64 10.71
C PRO A 363 -33.10 22.77 10.48
N TYR A 364 -34.33 22.52 10.92
CA TYR A 364 -35.45 23.46 10.89
C TYR A 364 -36.04 23.57 12.29
N TYR A 365 -36.32 24.79 12.75
CA TYR A 365 -36.83 25.02 14.11
C TYR A 365 -38.24 25.57 14.13
N GLY A 366 -38.73 26.10 13.00
CA GLY A 366 -40.08 26.63 12.86
C GLY A 366 -40.40 27.73 13.87
N GLY A 367 -41.66 28.19 13.85
CA GLY A 367 -42.20 29.17 14.81
C GLY A 367 -41.25 30.34 15.12
N VAL A 368 -40.55 30.25 16.25
CA VAL A 368 -39.65 31.25 16.87
C VAL A 368 -38.49 31.68 15.98
N HIS A 369 -38.05 30.83 15.05
CA HIS A 369 -36.90 31.10 14.18
C HIS A 369 -37.24 31.09 12.69
N SER A 370 -38.51 31.19 12.30
CA SER A 370 -38.96 31.18 10.90
C SER A 370 -38.19 32.12 9.95
N GLY A 371 -37.83 33.33 10.40
CA GLY A 371 -37.00 34.25 9.62
C GLY A 371 -35.53 33.82 9.47
N ARG A 372 -35.00 33.07 10.45
CA ARG A 372 -33.65 32.49 10.45
C ARG A 372 -33.61 31.18 9.67
N ASP A 373 -34.66 30.35 9.74
CA ASP A 373 -34.81 29.15 8.93
C ASP A 373 -34.72 29.51 7.42
N ALA A 374 -35.42 30.56 6.99
CA ALA A 374 -35.39 31.02 5.60
C ALA A 374 -34.02 31.56 5.17
N GLN A 375 -33.30 32.23 6.08
CA GLN A 375 -31.92 32.69 5.83
C GLN A 375 -30.97 31.49 5.68
N ALA A 376 -31.07 30.51 6.57
CA ALA A 376 -30.26 29.31 6.50
C ALA A 376 -30.49 28.53 5.22
N LEU A 377 -31.76 28.33 4.83
CA LEU A 377 -32.11 27.67 3.57
C LEU A 377 -31.47 28.38 2.36
N ALA A 378 -31.53 29.70 2.30
CA ALA A 378 -30.94 30.46 1.19
C ALA A 378 -29.41 30.31 1.11
N VAL A 379 -28.73 30.26 2.26
CA VAL A 379 -27.27 30.05 2.34
C VAL A 379 -26.90 28.65 1.84
N TRP A 380 -27.60 27.62 2.31
CA TRP A 380 -27.37 26.23 1.87
C TRP A 380 -27.67 26.03 0.38
N GLN A 381 -28.72 26.67 -0.14
CA GLN A 381 -29.01 26.67 -1.59
C GLN A 381 -27.92 27.36 -2.41
N ALA A 382 -27.29 28.40 -1.87
CA ALA A 382 -26.18 29.08 -2.54
C ALA A 382 -24.90 28.23 -2.53
N ALA A 383 -24.60 27.60 -1.39
CA ALA A 383 -23.41 26.75 -1.22
C ALA A 383 -23.52 25.42 -1.96
N MET A 384 -24.73 24.85 -2.11
CA MET A 384 -24.94 23.53 -2.69
C MET A 384 -26.05 23.56 -3.77
N PRO A 385 -25.86 24.32 -4.88
CA PRO A 385 -26.93 24.62 -5.84
C PRO A 385 -27.48 23.42 -6.61
N ASN A 386 -26.71 22.32 -6.69
CA ASN A 386 -27.11 21.09 -7.36
C ASN A 386 -27.75 20.07 -6.42
N HIS A 387 -27.93 20.40 -5.14
CA HIS A 387 -28.47 19.50 -4.14
C HIS A 387 -29.93 19.83 -3.81
N THR A 388 -30.69 18.79 -3.46
CA THR A 388 -32.02 18.94 -2.88
C THR A 388 -31.88 19.23 -1.39
N ILE A 389 -32.18 20.47 -0.97
CA ILE A 389 -32.18 20.84 0.45
C ILE A 389 -33.52 20.44 1.09
N ILE A 390 -33.46 19.57 2.10
CA ILE A 390 -34.58 18.97 2.82
C ILE A 390 -34.56 19.51 4.26
N PRO A 391 -35.48 20.40 4.65
CA PRO A 391 -35.63 20.81 6.04
C PRO A 391 -36.07 19.62 6.90
N VAL A 392 -35.49 19.47 8.09
CA VAL A 392 -35.87 18.45 9.09
C VAL A 392 -36.12 19.13 10.43
N ASN A 393 -37.26 18.88 11.05
CA ASN A 393 -37.64 19.54 12.30
C ASN A 393 -36.79 19.05 13.49
N CYS A 394 -35.92 19.92 13.99
CA CYS A 394 -35.01 19.65 15.10
C CYS A 394 -35.41 20.33 16.41
N ALA A 395 -36.60 20.94 16.47
CA ALA A 395 -37.03 21.73 17.63
C ALA A 395 -37.07 20.91 18.94
N GLU A 396 -37.36 19.60 18.86
CA GLU A 396 -37.42 18.72 20.04
C GLU A 396 -36.05 18.25 20.53
N ILE A 397 -35.10 18.01 19.61
CA ILE A 397 -33.76 17.50 19.96
C ILE A 397 -32.78 18.60 20.35
N ILE A 398 -32.91 19.81 19.79
CA ILE A 398 -31.88 20.85 19.95
C ILE A 398 -31.60 21.29 21.40
N PRO A 399 -32.57 21.31 22.34
CA PRO A 399 -32.28 21.59 23.75
C PRO A 399 -31.37 20.55 24.42
N PHE A 400 -31.20 19.37 23.81
CA PHE A 400 -30.32 18.30 24.27
C PHE A 400 -28.91 18.36 23.65
N GLY A 401 -28.62 19.35 22.79
CA GLY A 401 -27.29 19.62 22.25
C GLY A 401 -26.97 18.89 20.93
N GLY A 402 -27.94 18.74 20.03
CA GLY A 402 -27.71 18.17 18.71
C GLY A 402 -28.88 18.37 17.74
N ALA A 403 -28.65 18.07 16.46
CA ALA A 403 -29.66 18.09 15.40
C ALA A 403 -29.47 16.85 14.48
N VAL A 404 -29.78 16.97 13.19
CA VAL A 404 -29.74 15.82 12.26
C VAL A 404 -28.35 15.19 12.14
N HIS A 405 -27.28 15.99 12.11
CA HIS A 405 -25.92 15.46 11.96
C HIS A 405 -25.51 14.55 13.12
N CYS A 406 -26.03 14.80 14.33
CA CYS A 406 -25.68 14.03 15.52
C CYS A 406 -26.30 12.63 15.56
N VAL A 407 -27.42 12.42 14.87
CA VAL A 407 -28.23 11.19 14.97
C VAL A 407 -28.08 10.25 13.77
N MET A 408 -27.03 10.45 12.98
CA MET A 408 -26.73 9.65 11.82
C MET A 408 -25.22 9.40 11.71
N MET A 409 -24.84 8.28 11.10
CA MET A 409 -23.46 8.01 10.68
C MET A 409 -23.43 7.58 9.20
N HIS A 410 -22.54 8.16 8.41
CA HIS A 410 -22.41 7.85 6.99
C HIS A 410 -21.84 6.44 6.78
N VAL A 411 -22.29 5.76 5.72
CA VAL A 411 -21.62 4.56 5.20
C VAL A 411 -21.21 4.86 3.76
N PRO A 412 -19.91 4.93 3.45
CA PRO A 412 -19.44 5.30 2.13
C PRO A 412 -19.78 4.22 1.10
N ALA A 413 -20.02 4.66 -0.13
CA ALA A 413 -20.21 3.75 -1.25
C ALA A 413 -18.88 3.10 -1.59
N TYR A 414 -18.91 1.78 -1.83
CA TYR A 414 -17.84 1.12 -2.58
C TYR A 414 -17.65 1.87 -3.88
N THR A 415 -16.43 2.34 -4.13
CA THR A 415 -16.16 3.31 -5.19
C THR A 415 -16.19 2.69 -6.58
N GLN A 416 -16.40 1.36 -6.72
CA GLN A 416 -16.15 0.62 -7.96
C GLN A 416 -14.77 1.00 -8.53
N ALA A 417 -13.84 1.33 -7.64
CA ALA A 417 -12.51 1.73 -8.03
C ALA A 417 -11.84 0.52 -8.69
N ALA A 418 -10.96 0.80 -9.64
CA ALA A 418 -10.12 -0.27 -10.12
C ALA A 418 -9.33 -0.88 -8.94
N PRO A 419 -9.10 -2.20 -8.96
CA PRO A 419 -8.28 -2.86 -7.95
C PRO A 419 -6.91 -2.17 -7.86
N SER A 420 -6.32 -2.12 -6.67
CA SER A 420 -4.95 -1.66 -6.47
C SER A 420 -3.99 -2.83 -6.54
N VAL A 421 -2.76 -2.59 -6.99
CA VAL A 421 -1.68 -3.58 -6.99
C VAL A 421 -0.35 -2.88 -6.75
N LYS A 422 0.57 -3.58 -6.07
CA LYS A 422 1.97 -3.20 -5.87
C LYS A 422 2.86 -4.41 -6.18
N VAL A 423 3.78 -4.27 -7.13
CA VAL A 423 4.85 -5.24 -7.38
C VAL A 423 5.80 -5.21 -6.18
N LEU A 424 6.12 -6.37 -5.63
CA LEU A 424 7.02 -6.52 -4.47
C LEU A 424 8.37 -7.12 -4.86
N SER A 425 8.40 -8.01 -5.86
CA SER A 425 9.64 -8.50 -6.45
C SER A 425 9.40 -9.05 -7.86
N PRO A 426 10.28 -8.76 -8.84
CA PRO A 426 11.41 -7.83 -8.73
C PRO A 426 10.89 -6.38 -8.65
N ASP A 427 11.49 -5.56 -7.80
CA ASP A 427 11.12 -4.14 -7.62
C ASP A 427 12.27 -3.17 -7.97
N GLY A 428 13.45 -3.71 -8.32
CA GLY A 428 14.56 -2.99 -8.94
C GLY A 428 15.93 -3.28 -8.32
N GLY A 429 16.97 -3.26 -9.16
CA GLY A 429 18.36 -3.53 -8.80
C GLY A 429 18.70 -5.02 -8.66
N GLU A 430 17.72 -5.92 -8.74
CA GLU A 430 17.98 -7.35 -8.74
C GLU A 430 18.72 -7.79 -10.00
N VAL A 431 19.52 -8.84 -9.86
CA VAL A 431 20.26 -9.44 -10.98
C VAL A 431 19.83 -10.91 -11.07
N TRP A 432 19.04 -11.22 -12.09
CA TRP A 432 18.48 -12.54 -12.32
C TRP A 432 19.19 -13.21 -13.49
N GLY A 433 19.70 -14.42 -13.26
CA GLY A 433 20.30 -15.24 -14.33
C GLY A 433 19.20 -15.86 -15.19
N ALA A 434 19.35 -15.82 -16.51
CA ALA A 434 18.48 -16.57 -17.42
C ALA A 434 18.41 -18.06 -17.03
N GLY A 435 17.32 -18.75 -17.34
CA GLY A 435 17.11 -20.15 -16.98
C GLY A 435 16.85 -20.43 -15.48
N HIS A 436 17.13 -19.48 -14.58
CA HIS A 436 16.82 -19.66 -13.16
C HIS A 436 15.31 -19.61 -12.90
N VAL A 437 14.85 -20.42 -11.95
CA VAL A 437 13.52 -20.29 -11.38
C VAL A 437 13.54 -19.24 -10.27
N ARG A 438 12.69 -18.23 -10.42
CA ARG A 438 12.49 -17.12 -9.47
C ARG A 438 11.01 -16.95 -9.17
N GLU A 439 10.71 -16.27 -8.07
CA GLU A 439 9.33 -15.96 -7.70
C GLU A 439 9.08 -14.48 -7.95
N ILE A 440 7.99 -14.17 -8.66
CA ILE A 440 7.45 -12.82 -8.79
C ILE A 440 6.39 -12.66 -7.72
N THR A 441 6.44 -11.61 -6.92
CA THR A 441 5.49 -11.38 -5.81
C THR A 441 4.82 -10.03 -5.90
N TRP A 442 3.58 -9.96 -5.43
CA TRP A 442 2.78 -8.73 -5.42
C TRP A 442 1.77 -8.72 -4.28
N ALA A 443 1.32 -7.52 -3.94
CA ALA A 443 0.13 -7.30 -3.12
C ALA A 443 -0.93 -6.64 -3.99
N ALA A 444 -2.14 -7.17 -4.03
CA ALA A 444 -3.27 -6.51 -4.69
C ALA A 444 -4.49 -6.52 -3.80
N ASN A 445 -5.34 -5.51 -3.96
CA ASN A 445 -6.52 -5.34 -3.13
C ASN A 445 -7.65 -4.69 -3.91
N ASP A 446 -8.88 -5.02 -3.54
CA ASP A 446 -10.06 -4.56 -4.26
C ASP A 446 -11.29 -4.51 -3.35
N ASP A 447 -12.32 -3.76 -3.74
CA ASP A 447 -13.58 -3.66 -2.98
C ASP A 447 -14.54 -4.83 -3.23
N LEU A 448 -14.42 -5.54 -4.36
CA LEU A 448 -15.29 -6.67 -4.77
C LEU A 448 -14.56 -8.01 -4.94
N ALA A 449 -13.26 -8.02 -4.64
CA ALA A 449 -12.28 -9.09 -4.81
C ALA A 449 -11.64 -9.15 -6.21
N VAL A 450 -10.32 -9.30 -6.23
CA VAL A 450 -9.52 -9.57 -7.43
C VAL A 450 -9.86 -10.96 -7.96
N THR A 451 -10.30 -11.02 -9.21
CA THR A 451 -10.73 -12.24 -9.90
C THR A 451 -9.63 -12.91 -10.69
N SER A 452 -8.67 -12.14 -11.23
CA SER A 452 -7.54 -12.67 -11.99
C SER A 452 -6.34 -11.72 -12.04
N VAL A 453 -5.15 -12.28 -12.27
CA VAL A 453 -3.88 -11.56 -12.39
C VAL A 453 -3.19 -11.91 -13.71
N ASP A 454 -2.67 -10.90 -14.41
CA ASP A 454 -1.83 -11.04 -15.60
C ASP A 454 -0.44 -10.45 -15.35
N LEU A 455 0.59 -11.16 -15.80
CA LEU A 455 2.00 -10.83 -15.57
C LEU A 455 2.73 -10.65 -16.91
N TYR A 456 3.50 -9.58 -17.01
CA TYR A 456 4.30 -9.23 -18.19
C TYR A 456 5.71 -8.80 -17.77
N TYR A 457 6.68 -8.92 -18.68
CA TYR A 457 7.97 -8.25 -18.52
C TYR A 457 8.36 -7.42 -19.74
N SER A 458 9.27 -6.48 -19.49
CA SER A 458 9.90 -5.56 -20.44
C SER A 458 11.41 -5.76 -20.39
N THR A 459 12.09 -5.44 -21.49
CA THR A 459 13.55 -5.36 -21.59
C THR A 459 14.03 -3.95 -22.01
N ASP A 460 13.12 -2.98 -22.06
CA ASP A 460 13.34 -1.61 -22.57
C ASP A 460 13.01 -0.52 -21.54
N GLY A 461 13.18 -0.83 -20.25
CA GLY A 461 12.93 0.09 -19.13
C GLY A 461 11.45 0.35 -18.87
N GLY A 462 10.57 -0.55 -19.34
CA GLY A 462 9.11 -0.40 -19.22
C GLY A 462 8.47 0.46 -20.30
N ALA A 463 9.19 0.82 -21.37
CA ALA A 463 8.61 1.53 -22.51
C ALA A 463 7.58 0.66 -23.26
N THR A 464 7.84 -0.64 -23.37
CA THR A 464 6.90 -1.64 -23.89
C THR A 464 6.92 -2.93 -23.06
N PHE A 465 5.82 -3.68 -23.10
CA PHE A 465 5.67 -5.00 -22.43
C PHE A 465 5.24 -6.08 -23.44
N PRO A 466 6.11 -6.44 -24.41
CA PRO A 466 5.75 -7.39 -25.46
C PRO A 466 5.74 -8.85 -24.96
N PHE A 467 6.35 -9.12 -23.81
CA PHE A 467 6.53 -10.47 -23.31
C PHE A 467 5.52 -10.78 -22.19
N VAL A 468 4.70 -11.81 -22.43
CA VAL A 468 3.72 -12.34 -21.46
C VAL A 468 4.39 -13.40 -20.61
N ILE A 469 4.32 -13.25 -19.29
CA ILE A 469 4.75 -14.28 -18.34
C ILE A 469 3.60 -15.27 -18.11
N ALA A 470 2.43 -14.75 -17.71
CA ALA A 470 1.23 -15.53 -17.43
C ALA A 470 -0.03 -14.65 -17.51
N THR A 471 -1.20 -15.26 -17.69
CA THR A 471 -2.50 -14.56 -17.74
C THR A 471 -3.59 -15.38 -17.07
N GLY A 472 -4.52 -14.72 -16.38
CA GLY A 472 -5.63 -15.39 -15.71
C GLY A 472 -5.23 -16.15 -14.45
N GLU A 473 -4.11 -15.77 -13.82
CA GLU A 473 -3.60 -16.40 -12.61
C GLU A 473 -4.49 -16.08 -11.40
N ALA A 474 -4.48 -16.99 -10.42
CA ALA A 474 -5.17 -16.77 -9.16
C ALA A 474 -4.51 -15.63 -8.36
N HIS A 475 -5.31 -14.93 -7.55
CA HIS A 475 -4.78 -13.93 -6.64
C HIS A 475 -4.28 -14.58 -5.34
N ASP A 476 -3.08 -15.16 -5.37
CA ASP A 476 -2.39 -15.74 -4.21
C ASP A 476 -1.06 -15.02 -3.85
N GLY A 477 -0.76 -13.93 -4.56
CA GLY A 477 0.33 -12.99 -4.27
C GLY A 477 1.71 -13.41 -4.79
N ARG A 478 1.82 -14.51 -5.54
CA ARG A 478 3.09 -14.99 -6.08
C ARG A 478 2.96 -15.81 -7.36
N TYR A 479 4.02 -15.82 -8.16
CA TYR A 479 4.10 -16.64 -9.37
C TYR A 479 5.53 -17.17 -9.58
N THR A 480 5.68 -18.46 -9.82
CA THR A 480 6.97 -19.08 -10.11
C THR A 480 7.31 -18.91 -11.60
N TRP A 481 8.37 -18.16 -11.89
CA TRP A 481 8.81 -17.81 -13.23
C TRP A 481 10.20 -18.37 -13.56
N THR A 482 10.34 -18.99 -14.73
CA THR A 482 11.64 -19.30 -15.31
C THR A 482 12.12 -18.11 -16.12
N VAL A 483 13.23 -17.49 -15.69
CA VAL A 483 13.76 -16.26 -16.28
C VAL A 483 14.22 -16.51 -17.72
N PRO A 484 13.81 -15.70 -18.71
CA PRO A 484 14.12 -15.93 -20.13
C PRO A 484 15.56 -15.52 -20.49
N GLY A 485 16.07 -16.07 -21.59
CA GLY A 485 17.41 -15.79 -22.12
C GLY A 485 17.61 -14.42 -22.77
N THR A 486 16.60 -13.54 -22.77
CA THR A 486 16.73 -12.19 -23.34
C THR A 486 17.41 -11.27 -22.34
N MET A 487 18.70 -11.04 -22.54
CA MET A 487 19.53 -10.18 -21.67
C MET A 487 19.13 -8.72 -21.77
N SER A 488 19.05 -8.05 -20.61
CA SER A 488 18.90 -6.60 -20.54
C SER A 488 19.17 -6.10 -19.12
N GLU A 489 19.80 -4.94 -19.01
CA GLU A 489 19.96 -4.21 -17.74
C GLU A 489 18.72 -3.38 -17.40
N ASN A 490 17.77 -3.28 -18.34
CA ASN A 490 16.59 -2.42 -18.25
C ASN A 490 15.30 -3.24 -18.18
N CYS A 491 15.27 -4.32 -17.39
CA CYS A 491 14.07 -5.13 -17.25
C CYS A 491 13.07 -4.53 -16.27
N ARG A 492 11.77 -4.64 -16.58
CA ARG A 492 10.66 -4.29 -15.67
C ARG A 492 9.62 -5.40 -15.68
N VAL A 493 8.99 -5.64 -14.53
CA VAL A 493 7.77 -6.48 -14.46
C VAL A 493 6.56 -5.56 -14.36
N ARG A 494 5.47 -5.93 -15.03
CA ARG A 494 4.16 -5.29 -14.89
C ARG A 494 3.12 -6.34 -14.53
N ILE A 495 2.34 -6.02 -13.51
CA ILE A 495 1.23 -6.86 -13.06
C ILE A 495 -0.06 -6.09 -13.29
N VAL A 496 -1.04 -6.76 -13.88
CA VAL A 496 -2.40 -6.23 -14.10
C VAL A 496 -3.36 -7.11 -13.32
N VAL A 497 -4.19 -6.51 -12.48
CA VAL A 497 -5.19 -7.20 -11.67
C VAL A 497 -6.58 -6.79 -12.12
N HIS A 498 -7.52 -7.74 -12.12
CA HIS A 498 -8.89 -7.53 -12.61
C HIS A 498 -9.91 -7.89 -11.54
N ASP A 499 -11.00 -7.13 -11.44
CA ASP A 499 -12.10 -7.40 -10.50
C ASP A 499 -13.33 -8.05 -11.18
N GLY A 500 -14.36 -8.34 -10.38
CA GLY A 500 -15.64 -8.89 -10.86
C GLY A 500 -16.51 -7.90 -11.64
N ASN A 501 -16.12 -6.62 -11.66
CA ASN A 501 -16.83 -5.51 -12.28
C ASN A 501 -16.18 -5.05 -13.60
N ALA A 502 -15.19 -5.79 -14.08
CA ALA A 502 -14.40 -5.50 -15.28
C ALA A 502 -13.58 -4.21 -15.18
N ASN A 503 -13.23 -3.77 -13.97
CA ASN A 503 -12.17 -2.81 -13.76
C ASN A 503 -10.82 -3.54 -13.68
N SER A 504 -9.75 -2.79 -13.96
CA SER A 504 -8.39 -3.30 -13.88
C SER A 504 -7.44 -2.28 -13.28
N GLY A 505 -6.60 -2.72 -12.35
CA GLY A 505 -5.46 -2.00 -11.83
C GLY A 505 -4.17 -2.54 -12.38
N GLN A 506 -3.11 -1.73 -12.37
CA GLN A 506 -1.79 -2.22 -12.74
C GLN A 506 -0.70 -1.52 -11.94
N ASP A 507 0.42 -2.20 -11.80
CA ASP A 507 1.64 -1.64 -11.24
C ASP A 507 2.87 -2.21 -11.95
N LEU A 508 3.96 -1.47 -11.88
CA LEU A 508 5.26 -1.80 -12.46
C LEU A 508 6.30 -1.83 -11.33
N SER A 509 7.34 -2.64 -11.48
CA SER A 509 8.51 -2.57 -10.60
C SER A 509 9.08 -1.14 -10.54
N ASP A 510 9.52 -0.67 -9.36
CA ASP A 510 9.93 0.73 -9.10
C ASP A 510 11.26 1.11 -9.77
N ALA A 511 12.19 0.18 -9.91
CA ALA A 511 13.44 0.32 -10.66
C ALA A 511 13.69 -0.84 -11.65
N ASP A 512 14.68 -0.64 -12.54
CA ASP A 512 15.09 -1.66 -13.50
C ASP A 512 15.77 -2.81 -12.74
N PHE A 513 15.45 -4.04 -13.09
CA PHE A 513 16.26 -5.20 -12.73
C PHE A 513 17.04 -5.69 -13.96
N THR A 514 18.10 -6.46 -13.73
CA THR A 514 18.95 -7.00 -14.80
C THR A 514 18.65 -8.46 -15.02
N ILE A 515 18.33 -8.83 -16.27
CA ILE A 515 18.46 -10.22 -16.72
C ILE A 515 19.85 -10.36 -17.33
N THR A 516 20.66 -11.20 -16.70
CA THR A 516 22.04 -11.49 -17.08
C THR A 516 22.20 -12.97 -17.41
N ARG A 517 23.35 -13.31 -17.97
CA ARG A 517 23.71 -14.69 -18.26
C ARG A 517 23.85 -15.47 -16.96
N VAL A 518 23.57 -16.77 -17.03
CA VAL A 518 23.65 -17.68 -15.89
C VAL A 518 25.01 -17.55 -15.22
N LYS A 519 25.01 -17.22 -13.92
CA LYS A 519 26.18 -17.36 -13.06
C LYS A 519 26.44 -18.84 -12.86
N ARG A 520 27.42 -19.44 -13.55
CA ARG A 520 27.99 -20.69 -13.06
C ARG A 520 28.80 -20.37 -11.81
N GLN A 521 28.55 -21.05 -10.69
CA GLN A 521 29.51 -21.16 -9.59
C GLN A 521 30.43 -22.34 -9.94
N VAL A 522 31.68 -22.07 -10.32
CA VAL A 522 32.58 -23.15 -10.74
C VAL A 522 33.26 -23.83 -9.55
N TYR A 523 33.47 -23.14 -8.42
CA TYR A 523 34.05 -23.74 -7.21
C TYR A 523 33.36 -23.25 -5.93
N ASP A 524 32.59 -24.14 -5.30
CA ASP A 524 32.04 -23.97 -3.96
C ASP A 524 32.57 -25.04 -3.01
N PHE A 525 33.50 -24.64 -2.12
CA PHE A 525 34.09 -25.53 -1.13
C PHE A 525 33.15 -25.76 0.08
N GLY A 526 32.01 -25.05 0.17
CA GLY A 526 31.01 -25.24 1.21
C GLY A 526 30.11 -26.47 1.00
N THR A 527 30.00 -26.98 -0.23
CA THR A 527 29.08 -28.07 -0.61
C THR A 527 29.76 -29.37 -1.02
N SER A 528 31.10 -29.44 -0.97
CA SER A 528 31.92 -30.61 -1.38
C SER A 528 31.79 -31.03 -2.86
N ALA A 529 31.29 -30.16 -3.73
CA ALA A 529 31.22 -30.38 -5.17
C ALA A 529 32.38 -29.67 -5.88
N GLY A 530 33.47 -30.39 -6.11
CA GLY A 530 34.67 -29.90 -6.81
C GLY A 530 35.85 -30.85 -6.62
N VAL A 531 36.78 -30.90 -7.58
CA VAL A 531 38.01 -31.70 -7.46
C VAL A 531 39.06 -30.90 -6.68
N ASP A 532 39.40 -31.35 -5.47
CA ASP A 532 40.39 -30.76 -4.56
C ASP A 532 41.77 -30.51 -5.22
N ARG A 533 42.40 -29.33 -4.99
CA ARG A 533 43.74 -28.99 -5.52
C ARG A 533 44.62 -28.20 -4.53
N TRP A 534 45.92 -28.17 -4.84
CA TRP A 534 47.05 -27.89 -3.94
C TRP A 534 47.11 -26.47 -3.38
N ALA A 535 47.47 -26.35 -2.10
CA ALA A 535 47.84 -25.08 -1.45
C ALA A 535 49.24 -25.21 -0.82
N TYR A 536 50.03 -24.13 -0.87
CA TYR A 536 51.42 -24.11 -0.40
C TYR A 536 51.61 -23.02 0.67
N GLY A 537 52.20 -23.35 1.82
CA GLY A 537 52.48 -22.38 2.90
C GLY A 537 53.98 -22.09 3.04
N SER A 538 54.34 -20.84 3.33
CA SER A 538 55.72 -20.45 3.66
C SER A 538 55.75 -19.51 4.88
N TYR A 539 56.87 -19.53 5.60
CA TYR A 539 57.21 -18.56 6.64
C TYR A 539 58.26 -17.57 6.09
N SER A 540 58.26 -16.33 6.59
CA SER A 540 59.37 -15.38 6.37
C SER A 540 59.60 -14.54 7.62
N ASP A 541 60.86 -14.28 7.96
CA ASP A 541 61.25 -13.62 9.21
C ASP A 541 61.19 -12.06 9.14
N SER A 542 60.89 -11.48 7.97
CA SER A 542 60.75 -10.02 7.82
C SER A 542 60.14 -9.60 6.48
N TRP A 543 58.84 -9.31 6.42
CA TRP A 543 58.19 -8.78 5.22
C TRP A 543 58.48 -7.28 4.97
N ILE A 544 58.87 -6.53 6.01
CA ILE A 544 59.09 -5.07 5.95
C ILE A 544 60.35 -4.62 5.20
N GLU A 545 61.41 -5.46 5.07
CA GLU A 545 62.66 -5.04 4.39
C GLU A 545 62.77 -5.51 2.93
N ASP A 546 61.99 -6.50 2.47
CA ASP A 546 62.12 -7.07 1.12
C ASP A 546 61.10 -6.57 0.07
N LEU A 547 60.00 -5.91 0.48
CA LEU A 547 58.97 -5.40 -0.44
C LEU A 547 59.36 -4.20 -1.29
N GLU A 548 60.32 -3.38 -0.83
CA GLU A 548 60.85 -2.26 -1.63
C GLU A 548 61.98 -2.68 -2.58
N ALA A 549 62.59 -3.85 -2.39
CA ALA A 549 63.81 -4.22 -3.11
C ALA A 549 63.70 -5.46 -4.01
N ASN A 550 62.90 -6.48 -3.69
CA ASN A 550 62.71 -7.66 -4.56
C ASN A 550 61.38 -8.36 -4.28
N ARG A 551 60.39 -8.15 -5.15
CA ARG A 551 59.04 -8.74 -5.03
C ARG A 551 58.95 -10.15 -5.61
N THR A 552 59.80 -11.04 -5.11
CA THR A 552 59.68 -12.50 -5.30
C THR A 552 59.70 -13.11 -3.91
N PRO A 553 58.67 -13.89 -3.51
CA PRO A 553 58.80 -14.70 -2.31
C PRO A 553 60.03 -15.61 -2.45
N PRO A 554 60.85 -15.81 -1.40
CA PRO A 554 61.86 -16.85 -1.44
C PRO A 554 61.20 -18.20 -1.77
N GLU A 555 61.88 -19.06 -2.53
CA GLU A 555 61.40 -20.40 -2.91
C GLU A 555 60.71 -21.07 -1.71
N CYS A 556 59.44 -21.46 -1.84
CA CYS A 556 58.66 -22.05 -0.76
C CYS A 556 59.45 -23.22 -0.12
N MET A 557 59.82 -23.07 1.15
CA MET A 557 60.72 -24.03 1.82
C MET A 557 60.00 -25.30 2.32
N THR A 558 58.67 -25.34 2.28
CA THR A 558 57.88 -26.50 2.71
C THR A 558 56.65 -26.71 1.83
N GLU A 559 56.61 -27.85 1.13
CA GLU A 559 55.42 -28.38 0.48
C GLU A 559 54.47 -28.93 1.56
N VAL A 560 53.19 -28.54 1.53
CA VAL A 560 52.15 -29.21 2.33
C VAL A 560 51.89 -30.55 1.66
N THR A 561 52.71 -31.54 1.99
CA THR A 561 52.42 -32.94 1.68
C THR A 561 51.44 -33.42 2.75
N ALA A 562 50.23 -33.77 2.32
CA ALA A 562 49.29 -34.47 3.17
C ALA A 562 49.99 -35.69 3.81
N ILE A 563 49.69 -35.96 5.09
CA ILE A 563 50.28 -37.06 5.87
C ILE A 563 49.90 -38.45 5.27
N ASP A 564 49.09 -38.49 4.21
CA ASP A 564 48.74 -39.69 3.47
C ASP A 564 48.83 -39.45 1.94
N PRO A 565 49.56 -40.28 1.15
CA PRO A 565 49.72 -40.14 -0.31
C PRO A 565 48.44 -40.37 -1.14
N GLY A 566 47.26 -40.09 -0.58
CA GLY A 566 45.96 -40.15 -1.23
C GLY A 566 44.88 -39.27 -0.58
N ALA A 567 45.26 -38.43 0.39
CA ALA A 567 44.36 -37.45 0.98
C ALA A 567 44.70 -36.07 0.43
N TYR A 568 43.84 -35.51 -0.41
CA TYR A 568 43.95 -34.13 -0.88
C TYR A 568 43.81 -33.17 0.31
N ALA A 569 44.54 -32.05 0.31
CA ALA A 569 44.45 -31.05 1.37
C ALA A 569 43.05 -30.43 1.36
N ARG A 570 42.19 -30.85 2.30
CA ARG A 570 40.91 -30.20 2.54
C ARG A 570 41.17 -28.96 3.39
N LEU A 571 40.93 -27.78 2.84
CA LEU A 571 40.52 -26.62 3.65
C LEU A 571 38.99 -26.73 3.75
N ALA A 572 38.51 -27.50 4.72
CA ALA A 572 37.07 -27.70 4.91
C ALA A 572 36.48 -26.54 5.72
N ALA A 573 35.27 -26.10 5.35
CA ALA A 573 34.47 -25.16 6.13
C ALA A 573 34.33 -25.65 7.59
N SER A 574 34.80 -24.84 8.55
CA SER A 574 34.72 -25.13 9.98
C SER A 574 34.22 -23.89 10.71
N ASP A 575 33.00 -23.91 11.25
CA ASP A 575 32.40 -22.82 12.05
C ASP A 575 32.92 -22.80 13.51
N ALA A 576 34.04 -23.47 13.77
CA ALA A 576 34.47 -23.83 15.11
C ALA A 576 35.26 -22.68 15.79
N THR A 577 34.52 -21.86 16.52
CA THR A 577 34.99 -20.77 17.41
C THR A 577 35.84 -21.21 18.64
N ALA A 578 36.37 -22.44 18.65
CA ALA A 578 37.16 -23.03 19.75
C ALA A 578 38.27 -23.97 19.21
N PRO A 579 39.28 -24.38 20.02
CA PRO A 579 40.26 -25.40 19.61
C PRO A 579 39.54 -26.72 19.29
N SER A 580 39.18 -26.88 18.02
CA SER A 580 38.58 -28.07 17.43
C SER A 580 39.71 -29.03 17.04
N PRO A 581 39.59 -30.34 17.29
CA PRO A 581 40.55 -31.35 16.84
C PRO A 581 40.39 -31.67 15.33
N ASP A 582 39.90 -30.72 14.54
CA ASP A 582 39.65 -30.90 13.11
C ASP A 582 40.98 -31.06 12.34
N PRO A 583 41.24 -32.22 11.71
CA PRO A 583 42.46 -32.46 10.97
C PRO A 583 42.59 -31.62 9.68
N ASN A 584 41.52 -30.92 9.28
CA ASN A 584 41.49 -30.06 8.09
C ASN A 584 41.80 -28.58 8.39
N ARG A 585 42.02 -28.23 9.67
CA ARG A 585 42.40 -26.87 10.05
C ARG A 585 43.91 -26.68 9.87
N TYR A 586 44.32 -25.72 9.06
CA TYR A 586 45.74 -25.38 8.98
C TYR A 586 46.15 -24.60 10.23
N THR A 587 46.99 -25.22 11.05
CA THR A 587 47.66 -24.59 12.18
C THR A 587 49.11 -24.34 11.81
N ASN A 588 49.63 -23.13 12.02
CA ASN A 588 51.07 -22.88 11.88
C ASN A 588 51.86 -23.90 12.73
N PRO A 589 52.69 -24.79 12.12
CA PRO A 589 53.35 -25.89 12.82
C PRO A 589 54.50 -25.44 13.74
N GLN A 590 54.90 -24.17 13.71
CA GLN A 590 55.89 -23.56 14.60
C GLN A 590 55.49 -22.11 14.93
N PRO A 591 54.72 -21.85 16.02
CA PRO A 591 54.49 -20.48 16.48
C PRO A 591 55.76 -19.96 17.16
N LEU A 592 56.77 -19.62 16.35
CA LEU A 592 57.96 -18.93 16.83
C LEU A 592 57.62 -17.45 17.09
N ALA A 593 58.47 -16.85 17.91
CA ALA A 593 58.16 -15.63 18.64
C ALA A 593 58.15 -14.38 17.73
N GLY A 594 56.97 -13.97 17.25
CA GLY A 594 56.77 -12.66 16.60
C GLY A 594 56.85 -12.66 15.08
N ASP A 595 56.59 -13.80 14.44
CA ASP A 595 56.72 -13.93 12.98
C ASP A 595 55.36 -13.79 12.26
N GLU A 596 55.43 -13.29 11.03
CA GLU A 596 54.30 -13.12 10.09
C GLU A 596 53.96 -14.46 9.42
N SER A 597 52.68 -14.69 9.10
CA SER A 597 52.24 -15.92 8.39
C SER A 597 51.75 -15.60 6.98
N THR A 598 52.27 -16.34 5.99
CA THR A 598 51.87 -16.22 4.58
C THR A 598 51.38 -17.54 4.01
N LEU A 599 50.21 -17.53 3.40
CA LEU A 599 49.61 -18.66 2.69
C LEU A 599 49.50 -18.32 1.19
N ARG A 600 50.06 -19.17 0.32
CA ARG A 600 49.90 -19.08 -1.13
C ARG A 600 48.95 -20.18 -1.61
N ALA A 601 47.89 -19.80 -2.32
CA ALA A 601 46.93 -20.73 -2.90
C ALA A 601 46.93 -20.60 -4.42
N GLU A 602 46.90 -21.73 -5.14
CA GLU A 602 46.89 -21.76 -6.60
C GLU A 602 45.64 -22.51 -7.08
N PHE A 603 44.88 -21.88 -7.97
CA PHE A 603 43.64 -22.42 -8.52
C PHE A 603 43.80 -22.60 -10.02
N THR A 604 43.50 -23.79 -10.54
CA THR A 604 43.40 -23.99 -12.00
C THR A 604 42.02 -23.54 -12.46
N ILE A 605 41.95 -22.47 -13.26
CA ILE A 605 40.72 -21.93 -13.83
C ILE A 605 40.58 -22.47 -15.25
N ARG A 606 39.56 -23.31 -15.51
CA ARG A 606 39.43 -24.01 -16.81
C ARG A 606 38.58 -23.25 -17.82
N GLU A 607 37.93 -22.20 -17.38
CA GLU A 607 37.19 -21.27 -18.21
C GLU A 607 38.16 -20.42 -19.02
N ASN A 608 37.85 -20.23 -20.31
CA ASN A 608 38.54 -19.22 -21.12
C ASN A 608 38.41 -17.86 -20.40
N PRO A 609 39.50 -17.13 -20.12
CA PRO A 609 39.44 -15.82 -19.47
C PRO A 609 38.50 -14.81 -20.16
N ASP A 610 38.36 -14.89 -21.49
CA ASP A 610 37.40 -14.08 -22.27
C ASP A 610 35.93 -14.39 -21.91
N ASN A 611 35.67 -15.61 -21.43
CA ASN A 611 34.34 -16.09 -21.04
C ASN A 611 34.05 -15.85 -19.56
N ILE A 612 35.01 -15.32 -18.79
CA ILE A 612 34.83 -14.98 -17.39
C ILE A 612 34.27 -13.56 -17.30
N VAL A 613 33.14 -13.39 -16.61
CA VAL A 613 32.50 -12.08 -16.38
C VAL A 613 32.67 -11.60 -14.93
N GLY A 614 33.29 -12.43 -14.09
CA GLY A 614 33.70 -12.06 -12.75
C GLY A 614 34.48 -13.17 -12.08
N LEU A 615 35.36 -12.80 -11.16
CA LEU A 615 36.03 -13.75 -10.27
C LEU A 615 36.02 -13.18 -8.86
N GLU A 616 35.61 -13.98 -7.89
CA GLU A 616 35.56 -13.61 -6.48
C GLU A 616 36.42 -14.56 -5.64
N ALA A 617 37.46 -14.03 -5.01
CA ALA A 617 38.27 -14.75 -4.04
C ALA A 617 37.73 -14.48 -2.63
N LEU A 618 37.56 -15.51 -1.83
CA LEU A 618 37.05 -15.48 -0.47
C LEU A 618 38.08 -16.13 0.45
N TRP A 619 38.32 -15.56 1.62
CA TRP A 619 39.09 -16.18 2.70
C TRP A 619 38.28 -16.12 3.99
N GLU A 620 38.25 -17.20 4.74
CA GLU A 620 37.69 -17.26 6.09
C GLU A 620 38.74 -17.84 7.04
N GLY A 621 38.85 -17.25 8.23
CA GLY A 621 39.76 -17.78 9.24
C GLY A 621 39.80 -17.00 10.55
N TYR A 622 40.52 -17.58 11.50
CA TYR A 622 40.59 -17.11 12.87
C TYR A 622 42.02 -16.67 13.26
N GLY A 623 42.21 -15.37 13.46
CA GLY A 623 43.47 -14.78 13.90
C GLY A 623 43.51 -14.55 15.42
N ALA A 624 43.97 -15.53 16.19
CA ALA A 624 44.24 -15.28 17.62
C ALA A 624 45.47 -14.37 17.75
N GLY A 625 45.27 -13.08 18.09
CA GLY A 625 46.39 -12.15 18.28
C GLY A 625 47.01 -11.61 16.97
N ALA A 626 46.33 -11.76 15.84
CA ALA A 626 46.71 -11.11 14.59
C ALA A 626 46.46 -9.59 14.67
N ALA A 627 47.40 -8.78 14.16
CA ALA A 627 47.27 -7.34 14.07
C ALA A 627 46.58 -6.93 12.76
N HIS A 628 46.98 -7.53 11.64
CA HIS A 628 46.54 -7.20 10.27
C HIS A 628 46.44 -8.47 9.42
N THR A 629 45.43 -8.58 8.54
CA THR A 629 45.28 -9.68 7.56
C THR A 629 44.96 -9.11 6.19
N GLU A 630 45.62 -9.61 5.14
CA GLU A 630 45.57 -9.09 3.78
C GLU A 630 45.45 -10.23 2.75
N LEU A 631 44.78 -9.96 1.62
CA LEU A 631 44.63 -10.89 0.48
C LEU A 631 45.12 -10.20 -0.80
N TYR A 632 46.00 -10.87 -1.53
CA TYR A 632 46.63 -10.41 -2.76
C TYR A 632 46.40 -11.38 -3.92
N ILE A 633 46.38 -10.85 -5.14
CA ILE A 633 46.28 -11.61 -6.40
C ILE A 633 47.54 -11.35 -7.23
N TRP A 634 48.14 -12.42 -7.77
CA TRP A 634 49.29 -12.30 -8.66
C TRP A 634 48.86 -11.77 -10.04
N ASP A 635 49.52 -10.71 -10.50
CA ASP A 635 49.38 -10.18 -11.86
C ASP A 635 50.60 -10.63 -12.68
N ASP A 636 50.40 -11.59 -13.58
CA ASP A 636 51.42 -12.18 -14.43
C ASP A 636 51.96 -11.21 -15.49
N VAL A 637 51.17 -10.20 -15.88
CA VAL A 637 51.60 -9.18 -16.85
C VAL A 637 52.47 -8.13 -16.17
N ALA A 638 52.09 -7.67 -14.97
CA ALA A 638 52.89 -6.76 -14.16
C ALA A 638 54.06 -7.45 -13.46
N GLY A 639 54.02 -8.79 -13.33
CA GLY A 639 54.99 -9.61 -12.62
C GLY A 639 55.02 -9.31 -11.12
N ASN A 640 53.86 -9.07 -10.51
CA ASN A 640 53.77 -8.50 -9.16
C ASN A 640 52.43 -8.78 -8.48
N TRP A 641 52.36 -8.64 -7.15
CA TRP A 641 51.11 -8.69 -6.39
C TRP A 641 50.28 -7.42 -6.60
N SER A 642 48.96 -7.57 -6.80
CA SER A 642 48.01 -6.50 -7.08
C SER A 642 46.68 -6.66 -6.32
N ASP A 643 45.85 -5.62 -6.40
CA ASP A 643 44.46 -5.58 -5.89
C ASP A 643 43.43 -6.26 -6.81
N GLY A 644 43.84 -6.87 -7.92
CA GLY A 644 42.95 -7.42 -8.95
C GLY A 644 42.38 -6.37 -9.92
N ALA A 645 42.82 -5.11 -9.83
CA ALA A 645 42.51 -4.03 -10.79
C ALA A 645 43.79 -3.43 -11.43
N GLY A 646 44.92 -4.14 -11.31
CA GLY A 646 46.21 -3.76 -11.88
C GLY A 646 46.96 -2.68 -11.09
N ARG A 647 46.50 -2.35 -9.87
CA ARG A 647 47.22 -1.43 -8.99
C ARG A 647 48.22 -2.21 -8.15
N VAL A 648 49.48 -1.96 -8.45
CA VAL A 648 50.61 -2.68 -7.88
C VAL A 648 50.94 -2.12 -6.50
N GLY A 649 50.79 -2.94 -5.45
CA GLY A 649 51.06 -2.54 -4.06
C GLY A 649 49.97 -1.70 -3.38
N ASP A 650 48.77 -1.64 -3.97
CA ASP A 650 47.58 -1.13 -3.28
C ASP A 650 46.83 -2.31 -2.64
N ASN A 651 46.50 -2.20 -1.35
CA ASN A 651 45.77 -3.22 -0.61
C ASN A 651 44.27 -2.95 -0.73
N ARG A 652 43.44 -3.99 -0.87
CA ARG A 652 42.05 -3.85 -0.43
C ARG A 652 42.05 -3.87 1.09
N TYR A 653 41.80 -2.70 1.70
CA TYR A 653 41.56 -2.52 3.13
C TYR A 653 40.55 -3.53 3.68
N ILE A 654 40.99 -4.34 4.67
CA ILE A 654 40.38 -4.37 6.01
C ILE A 654 41.52 -4.53 7.04
N ASP A 655 41.91 -3.43 7.69
CA ASP A 655 42.54 -3.49 9.02
C ASP A 655 41.48 -4.07 9.97
N ALA A 656 41.45 -5.39 10.14
CA ALA A 656 40.55 -6.02 11.10
C ALA A 656 41.12 -5.83 12.51
N TYR A 657 41.07 -4.59 13.04
CA TYR A 657 41.47 -4.34 14.42
C TYR A 657 40.35 -4.82 15.36
N ARG A 658 40.38 -6.10 15.71
CA ARG A 658 39.74 -6.68 16.92
C ARG A 658 40.22 -8.11 17.12
N ALA A 659 41.06 -8.28 18.14
CA ALA A 659 41.47 -9.58 18.63
C ALA A 659 40.26 -10.48 18.92
N TYR A 660 40.35 -11.76 18.54
CA TYR A 660 39.41 -12.86 18.88
C TYR A 660 38.07 -12.90 18.13
N ALA A 661 38.06 -12.86 16.80
CA ALA A 661 36.85 -13.15 16.01
C ALA A 661 37.15 -13.84 14.68
N ASP A 662 36.13 -14.51 14.17
CA ASP A 662 36.07 -15.15 12.85
C ASP A 662 35.68 -14.11 11.79
N TYR A 663 36.32 -14.13 10.63
CA TYR A 663 36.11 -13.12 9.59
C TYR A 663 36.17 -13.71 8.18
N VAL A 664 35.34 -13.18 7.30
CA VAL A 664 35.37 -13.45 5.85
C VAL A 664 35.92 -12.22 5.12
N LEU A 665 36.98 -12.41 4.33
CA LEU A 665 37.52 -11.43 3.39
C LEU A 665 37.11 -11.81 1.97
N SER A 666 36.73 -10.82 1.14
CA SER A 666 36.45 -11.05 -0.29
C SER A 666 37.11 -10.03 -1.23
N GLY A 667 37.66 -10.53 -2.33
CA GLY A 667 38.24 -9.77 -3.44
C GLY A 667 37.50 -10.09 -4.74
N GLN A 668 37.22 -9.08 -5.57
CA GLN A 668 36.54 -9.29 -6.86
C GLN A 668 37.35 -8.71 -8.02
N ILE A 669 37.66 -9.55 -9.00
CA ILE A 669 38.21 -9.15 -10.31
C ILE A 669 37.02 -9.01 -11.27
N LYS A 670 36.91 -7.85 -11.92
CA LYS A 670 35.78 -7.51 -12.80
C LYS A 670 36.14 -7.44 -14.28
N SER A 671 37.43 -7.48 -14.62
CA SER A 671 37.94 -7.35 -15.99
C SER A 671 39.44 -7.66 -16.05
N GLY A 672 39.96 -7.97 -17.25
CA GLY A 672 41.40 -8.17 -17.46
C GLY A 672 41.93 -9.49 -16.89
N PHE A 673 41.11 -10.55 -16.96
CA PHE A 673 41.38 -11.86 -16.38
C PHE A 673 42.67 -12.51 -16.91
N ASP A 674 43.05 -12.23 -18.16
CA ASP A 674 44.32 -12.65 -18.77
C ASP A 674 45.56 -12.15 -18.01
N ASN A 675 45.43 -11.08 -17.24
CA ASN A 675 46.53 -10.57 -16.43
C ASN A 675 46.77 -11.44 -15.20
N TYR A 676 45.78 -12.21 -14.76
CA TYR A 676 45.76 -12.91 -13.47
C TYR A 676 45.73 -14.44 -13.61
N ILE A 677 45.43 -14.95 -14.80
CA ILE A 677 45.43 -16.37 -15.14
C ILE A 677 46.60 -16.61 -16.09
N ASN A 678 47.63 -17.32 -15.63
CA ASN A 678 48.82 -17.54 -16.45
C ASN A 678 48.58 -18.53 -17.61
N GLY A 679 49.57 -18.67 -18.50
CA GLY A 679 49.52 -19.59 -19.65
C GLY A 679 49.48 -21.10 -19.30
N ALA A 680 49.35 -21.45 -18.02
CA ALA A 680 49.06 -22.79 -17.53
C ALA A 680 47.71 -22.87 -16.80
N ASP A 681 46.83 -21.88 -17.03
CA ASP A 681 45.48 -21.76 -16.49
C ASP A 681 45.45 -21.56 -14.96
N LEU A 682 46.51 -21.00 -14.36
CA LEU A 682 46.60 -20.84 -12.91
C LEU A 682 46.34 -19.40 -12.45
N LEU A 683 45.43 -19.25 -11.49
CA LEU A 683 45.27 -18.07 -10.63
C LEU A 683 46.04 -18.28 -9.33
N THR A 684 46.87 -17.31 -8.95
CA THR A 684 47.64 -17.37 -7.70
C THR A 684 47.17 -16.30 -6.71
N LEU A 685 46.81 -16.74 -5.49
CA LEU A 685 46.44 -15.90 -4.37
C LEU A 685 47.48 -15.97 -3.25
N LEU A 686 47.63 -14.88 -2.51
CA LEU A 686 48.44 -14.81 -1.30
C LEU A 686 47.63 -14.20 -0.15
N VAL A 687 47.52 -14.91 0.96
CA VAL A 687 46.97 -14.40 2.23
C VAL A 687 48.13 -14.13 3.18
N TYR A 688 48.17 -12.94 3.76
CA TYR A 688 49.17 -12.53 4.75
C TYR A 688 48.47 -12.20 6.07
N CYS A 689 49.03 -12.65 7.19
CA CYS A 689 48.58 -12.26 8.53
C CYS A 689 49.78 -11.87 9.41
N ASP A 690 49.76 -10.65 9.95
CA ASP A 690 50.71 -10.12 10.94
C ASP A 690 50.28 -10.49 12.36
N SER A 691 51.20 -10.89 13.24
CA SER A 691 50.90 -11.26 14.64
C SER A 691 51.55 -10.30 15.65
N PHE A 692 50.76 -9.74 16.59
CA PHE A 692 51.28 -8.81 17.60
C PHE A 692 51.77 -9.51 18.88
N LEU A 693 51.35 -10.77 19.10
CA LEU A 693 51.60 -11.52 20.32
C LEU A 693 52.49 -12.75 20.05
N SER A 694 53.72 -12.66 20.54
CA SER A 694 54.70 -13.75 20.53
C SER A 694 54.09 -15.07 21.04
N GLY A 695 54.14 -16.11 20.21
CA GLY A 695 53.73 -17.47 20.56
C GLY A 695 52.24 -17.80 20.38
N VAL A 696 51.46 -16.96 19.69
CA VAL A 696 50.05 -17.25 19.37
C VAL A 696 49.90 -17.62 17.88
N PRO A 697 49.33 -18.79 17.55
CA PRO A 697 49.14 -19.21 16.16
C PRO A 697 47.98 -18.50 15.45
N SER A 698 48.14 -18.22 14.15
CA SER A 698 47.06 -17.90 13.21
C SER A 698 46.44 -19.19 12.64
N TYR A 699 45.13 -19.16 12.40
CA TYR A 699 44.38 -20.26 11.82
C TYR A 699 43.70 -19.78 10.53
N HIS A 700 43.79 -20.57 9.47
CA HIS A 700 43.09 -20.33 8.21
C HIS A 700 42.07 -21.46 8.03
N ASP A 701 40.78 -21.11 7.89
CA ASP A 701 39.70 -22.08 7.84
C ASP A 701 39.40 -22.46 6.37
N TYR A 702 39.19 -21.51 5.45
CA TYR A 702 39.28 -21.80 4.00
C TYR A 702 39.65 -20.60 3.11
N VAL A 703 40.07 -20.93 1.88
CA VAL A 703 40.19 -19.99 0.75
C VAL A 703 39.34 -20.53 -0.39
N GLN A 704 38.45 -19.72 -0.95
CA GLN A 704 37.55 -20.05 -2.05
C GLN A 704 37.75 -19.11 -3.24
N VAL A 705 37.53 -19.61 -4.46
CA VAL A 705 37.47 -18.79 -5.68
C VAL A 705 36.19 -19.11 -6.44
N VAL A 706 35.31 -18.13 -6.61
CA VAL A 706 34.09 -18.23 -7.41
C VAL A 706 34.34 -17.57 -8.77
N VAL A 707 34.31 -18.37 -9.84
CA VAL A 707 34.39 -17.88 -11.23
C VAL A 707 32.98 -17.76 -11.78
N TYR A 708 32.66 -16.64 -12.44
CA TYR A 708 31.39 -16.39 -13.12
C TYR A 708 31.65 -16.44 -14.64
N SER A 709 31.00 -17.33 -15.41
CA SER A 709 31.22 -17.50 -16.86
C SER A 709 30.00 -17.25 -17.75
N LEU A 710 30.22 -17.08 -19.05
CA LEU A 710 29.18 -16.94 -20.10
C LEU A 710 28.44 -18.27 -20.41
N SER A 711 27.26 -18.10 -21.02
CA SER A 711 26.11 -18.95 -21.39
C SER A 711 26.27 -20.47 -21.57
N ILE A 712 25.33 -21.24 -21.02
CA ILE A 712 25.14 -22.68 -21.32
C ILE A 712 24.67 -22.82 -22.78
N GLY A 713 25.40 -23.57 -23.59
CA GLY A 713 25.07 -23.82 -25.01
C GLY A 713 25.84 -22.97 -26.02
N ASP A 714 26.72 -22.07 -25.57
CA ASP A 714 27.68 -21.34 -26.42
C ASP A 714 28.89 -22.25 -26.68
N PHE A 715 28.82 -23.01 -27.77
CA PHE A 715 29.77 -24.06 -28.10
C PHE A 715 30.92 -23.56 -28.97
N ASP A 716 30.76 -22.43 -29.66
CA ASP A 716 31.84 -21.83 -30.46
C ASP A 716 32.58 -20.69 -29.75
N GLY A 717 32.08 -20.26 -28.59
CA GLY A 717 32.74 -19.32 -27.68
C GLY A 717 32.71 -17.88 -28.19
N ASP A 718 31.80 -17.55 -29.11
CA ASP A 718 31.65 -16.18 -29.62
C ASP A 718 30.81 -15.28 -28.70
N GLY A 719 30.27 -15.87 -27.64
CA GLY A 719 29.56 -15.17 -26.60
C GLY A 719 28.08 -15.03 -26.89
N ASP A 720 27.48 -15.77 -27.82
CA ASP A 720 26.03 -15.94 -27.90
C ASP A 720 25.63 -17.43 -28.04
N VAL A 721 24.33 -17.73 -28.04
CA VAL A 721 23.82 -19.08 -28.31
C VAL A 721 22.93 -18.98 -29.53
N ASP A 722 23.45 -19.33 -30.69
CA ASP A 722 22.79 -19.09 -31.95
C ASP A 722 22.77 -20.31 -32.88
N LEU A 723 22.64 -20.05 -34.18
CA LEU A 723 22.57 -21.11 -35.17
C LEU A 723 23.93 -21.81 -35.37
N ALA A 724 25.05 -21.12 -35.15
CA ALA A 724 26.39 -21.70 -35.18
C ALA A 724 26.56 -22.71 -34.04
N ASP A 725 26.10 -22.36 -32.83
CA ASP A 725 26.07 -23.31 -31.71
C ASP A 725 25.13 -24.46 -31.95
N PHE A 726 23.96 -24.21 -32.56
CA PHE A 726 23.05 -25.30 -32.89
C PHE A 726 23.70 -26.29 -33.87
N VAL A 727 24.48 -25.80 -34.83
CA VAL A 727 25.25 -26.68 -35.73
C VAL A 727 26.25 -27.50 -34.94
N THR A 728 26.92 -26.91 -33.94
CA THR A 728 27.86 -27.62 -33.06
C THR A 728 27.15 -28.64 -32.16
N PHE A 729 26.01 -28.30 -31.56
CA PHE A 729 25.16 -29.20 -30.79
C PHE A 729 24.73 -30.43 -31.60
N GLN A 730 24.31 -30.22 -32.86
CA GLN A 730 23.89 -31.30 -33.76
C GLN A 730 25.01 -32.31 -34.04
N LEU A 731 26.28 -31.87 -34.01
CA LEU A 731 27.42 -32.77 -34.17
C LEU A 731 27.62 -33.69 -32.96
N CYS A 732 27.12 -33.29 -31.79
CA CYS A 732 27.23 -34.06 -30.55
C CYS A 732 26.03 -34.96 -30.28
N PHE A 733 24.88 -34.72 -30.94
CA PHE A 733 23.63 -35.45 -30.73
C PHE A 733 23.76 -36.98 -30.98
N GLY A 734 23.79 -37.75 -29.89
CA GLY A 734 23.86 -39.22 -29.89
C GLY A 734 22.51 -39.92 -29.70
N GLY A 735 21.56 -39.21 -29.08
CA GLY A 735 20.22 -39.70 -28.71
C GLY A 735 20.22 -40.53 -27.43
N SER A 736 19.08 -40.52 -26.74
CA SER A 736 18.87 -41.09 -25.39
C SER A 736 19.52 -42.46 -25.16
N GLY A 737 20.30 -42.56 -24.10
CA GLY A 737 21.05 -43.71 -23.63
C GLY A 737 22.32 -44.04 -24.42
N ASN A 738 22.77 -43.16 -25.32
CA ASN A 738 24.00 -43.34 -26.10
C ASN A 738 25.02 -42.25 -25.77
N PRO A 739 26.31 -42.58 -25.69
CA PRO A 739 27.34 -41.56 -25.50
C PRO A 739 27.29 -40.50 -26.61
N PRO A 740 27.80 -39.28 -26.36
CA PRO A 740 27.88 -38.22 -27.36
C PRO A 740 28.43 -38.73 -28.69
N ALA A 741 27.85 -38.25 -29.80
CA ALA A 741 28.23 -38.70 -31.14
C ALA A 741 29.73 -38.49 -31.38
N THR A 742 30.37 -39.42 -32.11
CA THR A 742 31.82 -39.33 -32.39
C THR A 742 32.22 -38.14 -33.28
N THR A 743 31.22 -37.43 -33.82
CA THR A 743 31.37 -36.17 -34.55
C THR A 743 31.44 -34.94 -33.65
N CYS A 744 31.23 -35.09 -32.33
CA CYS A 744 31.30 -33.99 -31.37
C CYS A 744 32.73 -33.42 -31.35
N PRO A 745 32.91 -32.09 -31.55
CA PRO A 745 34.23 -31.48 -31.54
C PRO A 745 34.94 -31.68 -30.18
N PRO A 746 36.27 -31.90 -30.17
CA PRO A 746 37.02 -32.02 -28.93
C PRO A 746 36.89 -30.78 -28.05
N GLY A 747 36.50 -30.96 -26.78
CA GLY A 747 36.34 -29.86 -25.82
C GLY A 747 34.93 -29.26 -25.76
N VAL A 748 34.02 -29.68 -26.65
CA VAL A 748 32.59 -29.33 -26.57
C VAL A 748 31.90 -30.30 -25.61
N ASP A 749 31.18 -29.76 -24.64
CA ASP A 749 30.36 -30.50 -23.70
C ASP A 749 28.88 -30.19 -23.95
N ALA A 750 28.24 -31.00 -24.80
CA ALA A 750 26.85 -30.83 -25.22
C ALA A 750 25.84 -31.65 -24.38
N ASP A 751 26.32 -32.37 -23.38
CA ASP A 751 25.53 -33.05 -22.34
C ASP A 751 25.18 -31.99 -21.27
N LEU A 752 24.12 -31.24 -21.54
CA LEU A 752 23.73 -30.06 -20.78
C LEU A 752 22.97 -30.40 -19.49
N ASP A 753 22.38 -31.60 -19.39
CA ASP A 753 21.76 -32.09 -18.15
C ASP A 753 22.63 -33.02 -17.30
N GLY A 754 23.76 -33.49 -17.86
CA GLY A 754 24.82 -34.22 -17.16
C GLY A 754 24.51 -35.70 -16.96
N ASP A 755 23.62 -36.29 -17.77
CA ASP A 755 23.21 -37.69 -17.64
C ASP A 755 24.08 -38.68 -18.43
N GLY A 756 25.03 -38.17 -19.21
CA GLY A 756 26.02 -38.94 -19.96
C GLY A 756 25.61 -39.25 -21.40
N ASP A 757 24.48 -38.72 -21.88
CA ASP A 757 24.09 -38.72 -23.28
C ASP A 757 23.85 -37.31 -23.83
N VAL A 758 23.55 -37.20 -25.14
CA VAL A 758 23.20 -35.92 -25.77
C VAL A 758 21.93 -36.15 -26.57
N ASP A 759 20.80 -35.70 -26.03
CA ASP A 759 19.48 -36.02 -26.53
C ASP A 759 18.50 -34.83 -26.55
N LEU A 760 17.20 -35.13 -26.53
CA LEU A 760 16.16 -34.10 -26.59
C LEU A 760 16.08 -33.28 -25.30
N ALA A 761 16.47 -33.83 -24.15
CA ALA A 761 16.55 -33.13 -22.88
C ALA A 761 17.60 -32.02 -22.95
N ASP A 762 18.79 -32.33 -23.47
CA ASP A 762 19.83 -31.32 -23.73
C ASP A 762 19.38 -30.31 -24.76
N PHE A 763 18.68 -30.75 -25.82
CA PHE A 763 18.16 -29.83 -26.83
C PHE A 763 17.15 -28.84 -26.24
N LEU A 764 16.34 -29.26 -25.27
CA LEU A 764 15.41 -28.36 -24.59
C LEU A 764 16.16 -27.33 -23.74
N ILE A 765 17.25 -27.72 -23.08
CA ILE A 765 18.13 -26.79 -22.33
C ILE A 765 18.82 -25.84 -23.30
N PHE A 766 19.37 -26.35 -24.41
CA PHE A 766 19.96 -25.53 -25.48
C PHE A 766 18.95 -24.52 -26.04
N GLN A 767 17.73 -24.94 -26.35
CA GLN A 767 16.67 -24.09 -26.90
C GLN A 767 16.25 -22.99 -25.92
N GLN A 768 16.21 -23.28 -24.61
CA GLN A 768 15.91 -22.27 -23.58
C GLN A 768 17.00 -21.21 -23.45
N ASN A 769 18.22 -21.54 -23.83
CA ASN A 769 19.37 -20.64 -23.80
C ASN A 769 19.65 -19.96 -25.14
N PHE A 770 18.90 -20.26 -26.21
CA PHE A 770 19.07 -19.66 -27.53
C PHE A 770 18.87 -18.14 -27.49
N THR A 771 19.95 -17.37 -27.68
CA THR A 771 19.93 -15.91 -27.68
C THR A 771 19.82 -15.31 -29.09
N GLY A 772 20.17 -16.09 -30.12
CA GLY A 772 20.30 -15.63 -31.51
C GLY A 772 21.59 -14.86 -31.76
N SER A 773 21.91 -14.64 -33.04
CA SER A 773 23.17 -14.00 -33.49
C SER A 773 23.22 -12.52 -33.12
N GLN A 774 24.32 -12.05 -32.53
CA GLN A 774 24.58 -10.62 -32.30
C GLN A 774 24.98 -9.83 -33.55
#